data_AF-A0A218QIR0-F1
#
_entry.id   AF-A0A218QIR0-F1
#
_cell.length_a   1.000
_cell.length_b   1.000
_cell.length_c   1.000
_cell.angle_alpha   90.00
_cell.angle_beta   90.00
_cell.angle_gamma   90.00
#
_symmetry.space_group_name_H-M   'P 1'
#
loop_
_entity.id
_entity.type
_entity.pdbx_description
1 polymer ?
#
loop_
_entity_poly.entity_id
_entity_poly.type
_entity_poly.pdbx_seq_one_letter_code
_entity_poly.pdbx_strand_id
1 'polypeptide(L)'
;MVYSPERTKSADENLKAQRQYLGLRRVSILLALIVFISFLAYQIDIAIPGTPSINNTYTPITQPTAQEINSYDVLGKVVSKNEAASLLKTDEGKQQLSADNGAVAITEDLIKLGRKTFYTETFGNEVFFTDVTGVLNGPLNVGNLAYAIASLGGKHTTNLQVRMDRDMQVGDRTFKKGDILNTGLDVPKGSLFPLGIITHINQGKIRVGVTCAACHAAVDNVSGRILEGAPNNDLDTGLILALASNSAAWFRQTGVNPQTVRRGETTYMKADGKRYLRHASTRSRLPNIQALENAVDAELLTWSPGNFDSTGDNVNNPSQNPSSYTFAAYPYGWSGNAAIGWFHGLTTLNSNVHATNSDLTTGADASQKLLGIDKETYLGVILQNSANPAFRLPQNAKPSEFLEKIDPTPGTPAMNEVIKMPGFPKGSPFILDGLMASSPGLPVAAQLNGMSAFQNSLAPPPNHSTNSEAVKRGAAIFTKAGCVECHSGRYFTNNHAIAESEIKSQPSRAKAQAAFAGNFTQPQTYPSNVRVPLPENPLVLNVPNIISEEDFKLAFAIGNAGGYKVPSLIGLAVTAPYLHDGGVAAGKEALQVDKNGYKIVNSEQLGLTGTSLKNIAPDPSASLRVLVDRNLRRQVVLANHANSNLQKSNADGSGHNYWVDKQAGFDIQDQTDLIEFLLSLDDDPEIIPPQSR
;
A
#
# COMPACT_ATOMS: atom_id res chain seq x y z
N MET A 1 13.10 62.77 -75.81
CA MET A 1 12.40 62.53 -74.52
C MET A 1 11.10 61.83 -74.82
N VAL A 2 10.90 60.58 -74.39
CA VAL A 2 9.78 60.11 -73.54
C VAL A 2 10.23 58.77 -72.96
N TYR A 3 10.44 58.75 -71.64
CA TYR A 3 10.84 57.58 -70.85
C TYR A 3 9.60 56.69 -70.68
N SER A 4 9.59 55.46 -71.20
CA SER A 4 8.45 54.55 -71.00
C SER A 4 8.52 53.91 -69.60
N PRO A 5 7.57 54.16 -68.68
CA PRO A 5 7.62 53.70 -67.29
C PRO A 5 7.16 52.23 -67.10
N GLU A 6 6.78 51.53 -68.16
CA GLU A 6 6.02 50.27 -68.04
C GLU A 6 6.87 49.02 -67.75
N ARG A 7 8.18 49.04 -68.01
CA ARG A 7 9.05 47.88 -67.74
C ARG A 7 9.53 47.76 -66.29
N THR A 8 9.46 48.82 -65.48
CA THR A 8 9.87 48.77 -64.07
C THR A 8 8.73 48.36 -63.13
N LYS A 9 7.46 48.65 -63.46
CA LYS A 9 6.29 48.21 -62.66
C LYS A 9 6.13 46.69 -62.60
N SER A 10 6.33 45.99 -63.71
CA SER A 10 6.19 44.53 -63.80
C SER A 10 7.24 43.76 -62.98
N ALA A 11 8.47 44.27 -62.91
CA ALA A 11 9.54 43.66 -62.11
C ALA A 11 9.32 43.89 -60.60
N ASP A 12 8.90 45.08 -60.19
CA ASP A 12 8.59 45.40 -58.79
C ASP A 12 7.32 44.71 -58.27
N GLU A 13 6.30 44.53 -59.12
CA GLU A 13 5.09 43.76 -58.76
C GLU A 13 5.40 42.27 -58.61
N ASN A 14 6.22 41.70 -59.49
CA ASN A 14 6.69 40.31 -59.34
C ASN A 14 7.56 40.12 -58.09
N LEU A 15 8.45 41.06 -57.77
CA LEU A 15 9.25 41.00 -56.55
C LEU A 15 8.40 41.15 -55.27
N LYS A 16 7.36 41.98 -55.30
CA LYS A 16 6.38 42.12 -54.21
C LYS A 16 5.56 40.85 -54.03
N ALA A 17 5.04 40.27 -55.11
CA ALA A 17 4.28 39.03 -55.08
C ALA A 17 5.13 37.85 -54.57
N GLN A 18 6.40 37.77 -55.00
CA GLN A 18 7.33 36.73 -54.56
C GLN A 18 7.70 36.90 -53.08
N ARG A 19 7.91 38.14 -52.60
CA ARG A 19 8.12 38.43 -51.16
C ARG A 19 6.87 38.15 -50.32
N GLN A 20 5.67 38.45 -50.82
CA GLN A 20 4.40 38.10 -50.16
C GLN A 20 4.22 36.57 -50.08
N TYR A 21 4.53 35.84 -51.14
CA TYR A 21 4.44 34.38 -51.18
C TYR A 21 5.46 33.71 -50.24
N LEU A 22 6.70 34.23 -50.19
CA LEU A 22 7.73 33.81 -49.22
C LEU A 22 7.32 34.14 -47.77
N GLY A 23 6.68 35.29 -47.55
CA GLY A 23 6.11 35.68 -46.26
C GLY A 23 4.97 34.76 -45.81
N LEU A 24 3.99 34.50 -46.70
CA LEU A 24 2.90 33.55 -46.44
C LEU A 24 3.43 32.14 -46.18
N ARG A 25 4.40 31.66 -46.97
CA ARG A 25 4.98 30.33 -46.79
C ARG A 25 5.70 30.20 -45.44
N ARG A 26 6.42 31.23 -45.00
CA ARG A 26 7.05 31.24 -43.66
C ARG A 26 6.01 31.25 -42.54
N VAL A 27 4.93 32.02 -42.69
CA VAL A 27 3.82 32.05 -41.73
C VAL A 27 3.10 30.69 -41.67
N SER A 28 2.83 30.05 -42.82
CA SER A 28 2.22 28.72 -42.88
C SER A 28 3.11 27.63 -42.28
N ILE A 29 4.44 27.69 -42.52
CA ILE A 29 5.40 26.76 -41.90
C ILE A 29 5.43 26.95 -40.38
N LEU A 30 5.43 28.20 -39.91
CA LEU A 30 5.41 28.51 -38.48
C LEU A 30 4.11 28.02 -37.82
N LEU A 31 2.96 28.25 -38.45
CA LEU A 31 1.66 27.75 -37.98
C LEU A 31 1.62 26.22 -37.95
N ALA A 32 2.11 25.55 -39.00
CA ALA A 32 2.19 24.09 -39.04
C ALA A 32 3.12 23.56 -37.93
N LEU A 33 4.26 24.22 -37.68
CA LEU A 33 5.15 23.89 -36.56
C LEU A 33 4.47 24.10 -35.20
N ILE A 34 3.74 25.20 -35.01
CA ILE A 34 3.01 25.47 -33.75
C ILE A 34 1.93 24.40 -33.55
N VAL A 35 1.15 24.07 -34.58
CA VAL A 35 0.13 23.01 -34.51
C VAL A 35 0.78 21.66 -34.22
N PHE A 36 1.90 21.34 -34.88
CA PHE A 36 2.63 20.09 -34.66
C PHE A 36 3.23 20.00 -33.25
N ILE A 37 3.86 21.07 -32.76
CA ILE A 37 4.39 21.15 -31.39
C ILE A 37 3.26 21.09 -30.37
N SER A 38 2.13 21.78 -30.61
CA SER A 38 0.96 21.74 -29.73
C SER A 38 0.32 20.35 -29.71
N PHE A 39 0.26 19.66 -30.85
CA PHE A 39 -0.18 18.29 -30.94
C PHE A 39 0.76 17.35 -30.18
N LEU A 40 2.08 17.48 -30.35
CA LEU A 40 3.05 16.69 -29.60
C LEU A 40 2.95 16.96 -28.09
N ALA A 41 2.83 18.23 -27.68
CA ALA A 41 2.64 18.62 -26.29
C ALA A 41 1.33 18.06 -25.70
N TYR A 42 0.26 17.99 -26.49
CA TYR A 42 -1.02 17.39 -26.10
C TYR A 42 -0.93 15.87 -25.89
N GLN A 43 0.05 15.20 -26.50
CA GLN A 43 0.30 13.76 -26.32
C GLN A 43 1.21 13.45 -25.11
N ILE A 44 1.82 14.45 -24.48
CA ILE A 44 2.68 14.24 -23.31
C ILE A 44 1.80 13.87 -22.11
N ASP A 45 2.13 12.75 -21.45
CA ASP A 45 1.61 12.47 -20.11
C ASP A 45 2.45 13.22 -19.07
N ILE A 46 1.80 14.03 -18.27
CA ILE A 46 2.42 14.81 -17.20
C ILE A 46 2.04 14.17 -15.87
N ALA A 47 3.03 13.64 -15.15
CA ALA A 47 2.87 13.09 -13.80
C ALA A 47 3.42 14.06 -12.75
N ILE A 48 2.59 14.45 -11.78
CA ILE A 48 2.94 15.34 -10.68
C ILE A 48 2.28 14.88 -9.36
N PRO A 49 2.88 15.13 -8.19
CA PRO A 49 4.18 15.75 -7.96
C PRO A 49 5.36 14.79 -8.21
N GLY A 50 6.57 15.34 -8.23
CA GLY A 50 7.79 14.53 -8.17
C GLY A 50 8.12 14.10 -6.73
N THR A 51 9.24 13.39 -6.58
CA THR A 51 9.76 12.98 -5.27
C THR A 51 10.07 14.21 -4.38
N PRO A 52 9.59 14.26 -3.13
CA PRO A 52 9.92 15.35 -2.20
C PRO A 52 11.43 15.50 -1.99
N SER A 53 11.87 16.74 -1.78
CA SER A 53 13.26 17.01 -1.36
C SER A 53 13.57 16.29 -0.05
N ILE A 54 14.74 15.63 0.01
CA ILE A 54 15.19 14.93 1.21
C ILE A 54 15.35 15.88 2.41
N ASN A 55 15.60 17.17 2.18
CA ASN A 55 15.71 18.17 3.25
C ASN A 55 14.36 18.50 3.93
N ASN A 56 13.24 18.09 3.31
CA ASN A 56 11.91 18.23 3.89
C ASN A 56 11.51 16.99 4.71
N THR A 57 12.39 16.00 4.85
CA THR A 57 12.14 14.76 5.58
C THR A 57 12.99 14.68 6.85
N TYR A 58 12.73 13.67 7.68
CA TYR A 58 13.58 13.33 8.82
C TYR A 58 14.82 12.54 8.43
N THR A 59 14.86 11.93 7.25
CA THR A 59 15.94 11.02 6.79
C THR A 59 17.36 11.60 6.92
N PRO A 60 17.64 12.90 6.64
CA PRO A 60 18.98 13.45 6.85
C PRO A 60 19.42 13.57 8.32
N ILE A 61 18.49 13.46 9.27
CA ILE A 61 18.72 13.64 10.70
C ILE A 61 18.39 12.38 11.53
N THR A 62 17.98 11.30 10.87
CA THR A 62 17.87 9.97 11.49
C THR A 62 19.18 9.24 11.39
N GLN A 63 19.43 8.31 12.32
CA GLN A 63 20.56 7.40 12.17
C GLN A 63 20.28 6.43 11.01
N PRO A 64 21.23 6.19 10.10
CA PRO A 64 21.05 5.20 9.04
C PRO A 64 21.06 3.78 9.62
N THR A 65 20.34 2.88 8.97
CA THR A 65 20.36 1.45 9.31
C THR A 65 21.73 0.83 9.04
N ALA A 66 21.93 -0.42 9.46
CA ALA A 66 23.15 -1.17 9.18
C ALA A 66 23.24 -1.70 7.72
N GLN A 67 22.41 -1.20 6.79
CA GLN A 67 22.48 -1.61 5.39
C GLN A 67 23.78 -1.14 4.73
N GLU A 68 24.57 -2.08 4.21
CA GLU A 68 25.85 -1.78 3.59
C GLU A 68 25.74 -1.50 2.08
N ILE A 69 26.23 -0.36 1.61
CA ILE A 69 26.43 -0.12 0.18
C ILE A 69 27.57 -1.02 -0.34
N ASN A 70 27.37 -1.61 -1.52
CA ASN A 70 28.19 -2.65 -2.17
C ASN A 70 28.08 -4.05 -1.55
N SER A 71 27.06 -4.29 -0.72
CA SER A 71 26.58 -5.64 -0.42
C SER A 71 25.66 -6.15 -1.55
N TYR A 72 25.25 -7.42 -1.48
CA TYR A 72 24.35 -8.02 -2.44
C TYR A 72 23.19 -8.74 -1.73
N ASP A 73 22.04 -8.77 -2.39
CA ASP A 73 20.99 -9.75 -2.13
C ASP A 73 20.94 -10.75 -3.29
N VAL A 74 20.99 -12.05 -2.97
CA VAL A 74 20.87 -13.14 -3.95
C VAL A 74 19.62 -13.93 -3.62
N LEU A 75 18.48 -13.50 -4.18
CA LEU A 75 17.16 -14.10 -3.99
C LEU A 75 16.81 -14.32 -2.50
N GLY A 76 17.11 -13.33 -1.66
CA GLY A 76 16.84 -13.34 -0.22
C GLY A 76 18.03 -13.70 0.65
N LYS A 77 19.14 -14.17 0.06
CA LYS A 77 20.41 -14.34 0.80
C LYS A 77 21.22 -13.06 0.77
N VAL A 78 21.46 -12.47 1.94
CA VAL A 78 22.38 -11.33 2.07
C VAL A 78 23.82 -11.78 1.97
N VAL A 79 24.62 -11.07 1.18
CA VAL A 79 26.06 -11.21 1.06
C VAL A 79 26.68 -9.87 1.46
N SER A 80 27.38 -9.86 2.60
CA SER A 80 27.99 -8.63 3.14
C SER A 80 28.98 -8.00 2.17
N LYS A 81 29.28 -6.70 2.36
CA LYS A 81 30.28 -6.00 1.54
C LYS A 81 31.63 -6.71 1.51
N ASN A 82 32.08 -7.23 2.66
CA ASN A 82 33.37 -7.91 2.79
C ASN A 82 33.37 -9.29 2.13
N GLU A 83 32.27 -10.04 2.26
CA GLU A 83 32.09 -11.31 1.57
C GLU A 83 32.03 -11.10 0.06
N ALA A 84 31.25 -10.12 -0.41
CA ALA A 84 31.15 -9.76 -1.83
C ALA A 84 32.51 -9.39 -2.42
N ALA A 85 33.29 -8.55 -1.73
CA ALA A 85 34.65 -8.18 -2.15
C ALA A 85 35.61 -9.39 -2.24
N SER A 86 35.35 -10.44 -1.46
CA SER A 86 36.14 -11.68 -1.51
C SER A 86 35.69 -12.59 -2.66
N LEU A 87 34.38 -12.76 -2.85
CA LEU A 87 33.79 -13.55 -3.94
C LEU A 87 34.15 -12.98 -5.32
N LEU A 88 34.13 -11.66 -5.48
CA LEU A 88 34.44 -11.00 -6.76
C LEU A 88 35.89 -11.21 -7.25
N LYS A 89 36.77 -11.80 -6.43
CA LYS A 89 38.15 -12.14 -6.82
C LYS A 89 38.26 -13.44 -7.62
N THR A 90 37.26 -14.32 -7.56
CA THR A 90 37.23 -15.58 -8.31
C THR A 90 36.16 -15.55 -9.39
N ASP A 91 36.29 -16.38 -10.42
CA ASP A 91 35.28 -16.42 -11.49
C ASP A 91 33.99 -17.09 -11.02
N GLU A 92 34.09 -18.07 -10.12
CA GLU A 92 32.93 -18.70 -9.48
C GLU A 92 32.15 -17.69 -8.63
N GLY A 93 32.84 -16.84 -7.86
CA GLY A 93 32.18 -15.83 -7.04
C GLY A 93 31.57 -14.70 -7.86
N LYS A 94 32.20 -14.30 -8.98
CA LYS A 94 31.57 -13.37 -9.95
C LYS A 94 30.32 -13.97 -10.57
N GLN A 95 30.31 -15.27 -10.90
CA GLN A 95 29.12 -15.95 -11.38
C GLN A 95 28.05 -15.98 -10.28
N GLN A 96 28.40 -16.33 -9.05
CA GLN A 96 27.46 -16.34 -7.92
C GLN A 96 26.79 -14.97 -7.69
N LEU A 97 27.52 -13.88 -7.88
CA LEU A 97 27.03 -12.50 -7.73
C LEU A 97 26.55 -11.87 -9.04
N SER A 98 26.29 -12.67 -10.08
CA SER A 98 25.76 -12.18 -11.35
C SER A 98 24.23 -12.00 -11.29
N ALA A 99 23.72 -11.03 -12.04
CA ALA A 99 22.28 -10.83 -12.21
C ALA A 99 21.59 -12.06 -12.84
N ASP A 100 22.30 -12.80 -13.69
CA ASP A 100 21.84 -14.06 -14.29
C ASP A 100 21.52 -15.14 -13.24
N ASN A 101 22.15 -15.07 -12.06
CA ASN A 101 21.87 -15.93 -10.91
C ASN A 101 20.97 -15.25 -9.86
N GLY A 102 20.31 -14.15 -10.22
CA GLY A 102 19.38 -13.44 -9.35
C GLY A 102 20.06 -12.56 -8.30
N ALA A 103 21.34 -12.22 -8.46
CA ALA A 103 21.99 -11.27 -7.57
C ALA A 103 21.55 -9.82 -7.86
N VAL A 104 21.40 -9.03 -6.81
CA VAL A 104 21.10 -7.60 -6.84
C VAL A 104 22.14 -6.89 -5.98
N ALA A 105 22.97 -6.05 -6.60
CA ALA A 105 23.92 -5.22 -5.87
C ALA A 105 23.19 -4.06 -5.19
N ILE A 106 23.46 -3.85 -3.91
CA ILE A 106 22.89 -2.75 -3.12
C ILE A 106 23.77 -1.51 -3.32
N THR A 107 23.32 -0.61 -4.20
CA THR A 107 24.05 0.60 -4.58
C THR A 107 23.28 1.86 -4.19
N GLU A 108 23.95 3.02 -4.16
CA GLU A 108 23.27 4.30 -3.98
C GLU A 108 22.21 4.56 -5.07
N ASP A 109 22.49 4.15 -6.31
CA ASP A 109 21.57 4.35 -7.43
C ASP A 109 20.33 3.47 -7.30
N LEU A 110 20.47 2.26 -6.76
CA LEU A 110 19.33 1.40 -6.43
C LEU A 110 18.46 2.03 -5.34
N ILE A 111 19.07 2.60 -4.29
CA ILE A 111 18.35 3.30 -3.21
C ILE A 111 17.67 4.57 -3.75
N LYS A 112 18.34 5.34 -4.61
CA LYS A 112 17.76 6.54 -5.26
C LYS A 112 16.59 6.16 -6.17
N LEU A 113 16.72 5.09 -6.94
CA LEU A 113 15.61 4.53 -7.73
C LEU A 113 14.47 4.13 -6.81
N GLY A 114 14.75 3.42 -5.72
CA GLY A 114 13.77 3.03 -4.72
C GLY A 114 13.00 4.18 -4.13
N ARG A 115 13.70 5.21 -3.65
CA ARG A 115 13.06 6.41 -3.12
C ARG A 115 12.22 7.11 -4.18
N LYS A 116 12.70 7.20 -5.43
CA LYS A 116 11.91 7.77 -6.52
C LYS A 116 10.61 6.98 -6.72
N THR A 117 10.73 5.67 -6.93
CA THR A 117 9.60 4.74 -7.14
C THR A 117 8.60 4.81 -6.00
N PHE A 118 9.06 4.79 -4.75
CA PHE A 118 8.23 4.84 -3.55
C PHE A 118 7.25 6.04 -3.53
N TYR A 119 7.67 7.18 -4.07
CA TYR A 119 6.85 8.39 -4.14
C TYR A 119 6.08 8.56 -5.44
N THR A 120 6.62 8.13 -6.57
CA THR A 120 6.11 8.54 -7.89
C THR A 120 5.54 7.41 -8.74
N GLU A 121 5.80 6.15 -8.40
CA GLU A 121 5.39 5.03 -9.25
C GLU A 121 4.01 4.52 -8.88
N THR A 122 3.08 4.54 -9.85
CA THR A 122 1.72 4.04 -9.72
C THR A 122 1.54 2.67 -10.39
N PHE A 123 2.48 2.25 -11.26
CA PHE A 123 2.34 1.05 -12.10
C PHE A 123 1.02 1.02 -12.89
N GLY A 124 0.51 2.19 -13.31
CA GLY A 124 -0.72 2.31 -14.11
C GLY A 124 -2.03 2.31 -13.31
N ASN A 125 -1.96 2.23 -11.96
CA ASN A 125 -3.16 2.11 -11.14
C ASN A 125 -4.11 3.32 -11.21
N GLU A 126 -3.65 4.46 -11.74
CA GLU A 126 -4.49 5.63 -11.95
C GLU A 126 -5.68 5.37 -12.88
N VAL A 127 -5.57 4.40 -13.79
CA VAL A 127 -6.69 3.94 -14.61
C VAL A 127 -7.73 3.23 -13.75
N PHE A 128 -7.32 2.27 -12.92
CA PHE A 128 -8.24 1.53 -12.06
C PHE A 128 -8.92 2.45 -11.02
N PHE A 129 -8.15 3.31 -10.34
CA PHE A 129 -8.70 4.23 -9.35
C PHE A 129 -9.63 5.29 -9.97
N THR A 130 -9.26 5.88 -11.11
CA THR A 130 -10.05 6.98 -11.69
C THR A 130 -11.14 6.48 -12.64
N ASP A 131 -10.83 5.60 -13.57
CA ASP A 131 -11.74 5.20 -14.65
C ASP A 131 -12.63 4.01 -14.31
N VAL A 132 -12.16 3.09 -13.46
CA VAL A 132 -12.98 1.94 -13.02
C VAL A 132 -13.72 2.27 -11.73
N THR A 133 -12.98 2.59 -10.67
CA THR A 133 -13.52 2.87 -9.32
C THR A 133 -14.25 4.23 -9.28
N GLY A 134 -13.65 5.27 -9.85
CA GLY A 134 -14.25 6.61 -9.87
C GLY A 134 -14.08 7.38 -8.57
N VAL A 135 -12.89 7.32 -7.95
CA VAL A 135 -12.60 8.02 -6.68
C VAL A 135 -12.79 9.55 -6.79
N LEU A 136 -12.68 10.11 -7.99
CA LEU A 136 -12.89 11.54 -8.25
C LEU A 136 -14.36 11.91 -8.58
N ASN A 137 -15.27 10.95 -8.69
CA ASN A 137 -16.68 11.22 -8.99
C ASN A 137 -17.48 11.64 -7.75
N GLY A 138 -16.93 11.38 -6.56
CA GLY A 138 -17.50 11.75 -5.27
C GLY A 138 -17.22 13.21 -4.83
N PRO A 139 -17.30 13.49 -3.52
CA PRO A 139 -16.90 14.77 -2.94
C PRO A 139 -15.38 14.99 -2.97
N LEU A 140 -14.58 13.95 -3.22
CA LEU A 140 -13.12 14.02 -3.36
C LEU A 140 -12.67 14.35 -4.80
N ASN A 141 -13.50 15.08 -5.55
CA ASN A 141 -13.15 15.54 -6.89
C ASN A 141 -12.02 16.58 -6.87
N VAL A 142 -11.39 16.78 -8.03
CA VAL A 142 -10.24 17.70 -8.21
C VAL A 142 -10.52 19.10 -7.66
N GLY A 143 -11.73 19.63 -7.86
CA GLY A 143 -12.09 20.98 -7.42
C GLY A 143 -12.13 21.11 -5.89
N ASN A 144 -12.80 20.17 -5.22
CA ASN A 144 -12.90 20.17 -3.76
C ASN A 144 -11.56 19.88 -3.09
N LEU A 145 -10.75 18.97 -3.65
CA LEU A 145 -9.39 18.71 -3.17
C LEU A 145 -8.50 19.94 -3.31
N ALA A 146 -8.51 20.58 -4.50
CA ALA A 146 -7.75 21.81 -4.73
C ALA A 146 -8.18 22.93 -3.79
N TYR A 147 -9.48 23.09 -3.53
CA TYR A 147 -10.01 24.05 -2.57
C TYR A 147 -9.55 23.74 -1.14
N ALA A 148 -9.60 22.48 -0.71
CA ALA A 148 -9.15 22.05 0.62
C ALA A 148 -7.65 22.34 0.82
N ILE A 149 -6.82 21.99 -0.16
CA ILE A 149 -5.37 22.23 -0.13
C ILE A 149 -5.06 23.73 -0.13
N ALA A 150 -5.72 24.51 -1.01
CA ALA A 150 -5.55 25.96 -1.04
C ALA A 150 -5.95 26.62 0.29
N SER A 151 -6.98 26.09 0.96
CA SER A 151 -7.45 26.56 2.28
C SER A 151 -6.43 26.35 3.40
N LEU A 152 -5.45 25.45 3.23
CA LEU A 152 -4.34 25.30 4.17
C LEU A 152 -3.41 26.53 4.18
N GLY A 153 -3.41 27.35 3.12
CA GLY A 153 -2.55 28.53 3.02
C GLY A 153 -1.05 28.19 3.09
N GLY A 154 -0.66 27.03 2.56
CA GLY A 154 0.72 26.52 2.60
C GLY A 154 1.13 25.86 3.92
N LYS A 155 0.24 25.76 4.91
CA LYS A 155 0.47 24.95 6.12
C LYS A 155 0.37 23.46 5.79
N HIS A 156 1.00 22.63 6.62
CA HIS A 156 0.87 21.18 6.54
C HIS A 156 -0.39 20.69 7.26
N THR A 157 -0.80 19.46 6.94
CA THR A 157 -1.83 18.70 7.68
C THR A 157 -1.54 17.21 7.60
N THR A 158 -1.91 16.45 8.62
CA THR A 158 -1.97 14.97 8.59
C THR A 158 -3.34 14.45 8.15
N ASN A 159 -4.29 15.36 7.96
CA ASN A 159 -5.65 15.00 7.63
C ASN A 159 -6.28 16.12 6.83
N LEU A 160 -6.19 16.02 5.51
CA LEU A 160 -6.85 16.96 4.61
C LEU A 160 -8.37 16.82 4.78
N GLN A 161 -9.00 17.87 5.29
CA GLN A 161 -10.44 17.92 5.46
C GLN A 161 -11.13 18.40 4.19
N VAL A 162 -12.07 17.61 3.67
CA VAL A 162 -12.82 17.92 2.44
C VAL A 162 -14.29 18.12 2.77
N ARG A 163 -14.90 19.16 2.21
CA ARG A 163 -16.32 19.46 2.43
C ARG A 163 -17.19 18.71 1.44
N MET A 164 -18.28 18.08 1.91
CA MET A 164 -19.32 17.51 1.07
C MET A 164 -19.97 18.59 0.19
N ASP A 165 -20.00 18.38 -1.13
CA ASP A 165 -20.61 19.32 -2.09
C ASP A 165 -22.12 19.08 -2.31
N ARG A 166 -22.62 17.91 -1.89
CA ARG A 166 -24.02 17.45 -2.03
C ARG A 166 -24.39 16.46 -0.93
N ASP A 167 -25.70 16.26 -0.75
CA ASP A 167 -26.22 15.15 0.06
C ASP A 167 -25.91 13.82 -0.65
N MET A 168 -25.44 12.82 0.09
CA MET A 168 -25.11 11.50 -0.44
C MET A 168 -25.51 10.41 0.58
N GLN A 169 -26.19 9.37 0.09
CA GLN A 169 -26.38 8.14 0.85
C GLN A 169 -25.29 7.16 0.44
N VAL A 170 -24.56 6.63 1.41
CA VAL A 170 -23.43 5.72 1.20
C VAL A 170 -23.58 4.56 2.18
N GLY A 171 -23.90 3.38 1.67
CA GLY A 171 -24.31 2.26 2.51
C GLY A 171 -25.46 2.64 3.46
N ASP A 172 -25.24 2.49 4.76
CA ASP A 172 -26.18 2.83 5.84
C ASP A 172 -26.01 4.26 6.39
N ARG A 173 -25.04 5.05 5.87
CA ARG A 173 -24.74 6.40 6.32
C ARG A 173 -25.27 7.46 5.36
N THR A 174 -25.84 8.52 5.93
CA THR A 174 -26.21 9.74 5.18
C THR A 174 -25.18 10.82 5.46
N PHE A 175 -24.56 11.35 4.40
CA PHE A 175 -23.72 12.53 4.45
C PHE A 175 -24.50 13.73 3.90
N LYS A 176 -24.48 14.84 4.63
CA LYS A 176 -25.13 16.08 4.24
C LYS A 176 -24.18 17.00 3.54
N LYS A 177 -24.70 17.78 2.60
CA LYS A 177 -23.96 18.88 2.00
C LYS A 177 -23.44 19.79 3.11
N GLY A 178 -22.14 20.08 3.05
CA GLY A 178 -21.46 20.90 4.04
C GLY A 178 -20.78 20.13 5.16
N ASP A 179 -21.05 18.83 5.33
CA ASP A 179 -20.32 17.97 6.26
C ASP A 179 -18.82 17.98 5.93
N ILE A 180 -17.99 17.87 6.97
CA ILE A 180 -16.53 17.81 6.84
C ILE A 180 -16.11 16.34 6.91
N LEU A 181 -15.45 15.89 5.84
CA LEU A 181 -14.84 14.58 5.74
C LEU A 181 -13.39 14.67 6.20
N ASN A 182 -12.98 13.74 7.06
CA ASN A 182 -11.59 13.52 7.40
C ASN A 182 -11.08 12.44 6.45
N THR A 183 -10.11 12.78 5.62
CA THR A 183 -9.58 11.84 4.62
C THR A 183 -8.34 11.11 5.11
N GLY A 184 -7.63 11.68 6.10
CA GLY A 184 -6.30 11.24 6.50
C GLY A 184 -5.24 11.40 5.41
N LEU A 185 -5.52 12.21 4.38
CA LEU A 185 -4.52 12.54 3.37
C LEU A 185 -3.56 13.58 3.93
N ASP A 186 -2.29 13.19 4.00
CA ASP A 186 -1.21 14.03 4.48
C ASP A 186 -0.77 15.03 3.41
N VAL A 187 -0.67 16.31 3.76
CA VAL A 187 -0.15 17.37 2.89
C VAL A 187 1.06 18.01 3.57
N PRO A 188 2.27 17.82 3.02
CA PRO A 188 3.48 18.44 3.56
C PRO A 188 3.44 19.96 3.44
N LYS A 189 4.21 20.65 4.28
CA LYS A 189 4.27 22.11 4.28
C LYS A 189 4.66 22.65 2.90
N GLY A 190 3.84 23.56 2.36
CA GLY A 190 4.05 24.16 1.04
C GLY A 190 3.77 23.24 -0.16
N SER A 191 3.30 22.01 0.06
CA SER A 191 2.89 21.11 -1.02
C SER A 191 1.53 21.52 -1.59
N LEU A 192 1.34 21.28 -2.88
CA LEU A 192 0.04 21.41 -3.57
C LEU A 192 -0.65 20.06 -3.76
N PHE A 193 -0.05 18.98 -3.27
CA PHE A 193 -0.50 17.61 -3.47
C PHE A 193 -0.37 16.81 -2.17
N PRO A 194 -1.31 15.92 -1.88
CA PRO A 194 -1.15 14.94 -0.82
C PRO A 194 0.03 13.98 -1.09
N LEU A 195 0.63 13.44 -0.03
CA LEU A 195 1.67 12.42 -0.15
C LEU A 195 1.14 11.19 -0.86
N GLY A 196 1.93 10.69 -1.81
CA GLY A 196 1.66 9.45 -2.54
C GLY A 196 0.44 9.47 -3.48
N ILE A 197 -0.15 10.64 -3.75
CA ILE A 197 -1.18 10.79 -4.77
C ILE A 197 -0.58 11.45 -6.01
N ILE A 198 -0.46 10.70 -7.09
CA ILE A 198 0.09 11.19 -8.37
C ILE A 198 -1.05 11.54 -9.31
N THR A 199 -1.03 12.76 -9.82
CA THR A 199 -1.93 13.25 -10.85
C THR A 199 -1.27 13.08 -12.21
N HIS A 200 -1.88 12.28 -13.07
CA HIS A 200 -1.55 12.14 -14.48
C HIS A 200 -2.48 12.99 -15.31
N ILE A 201 -1.91 13.79 -16.21
CA ILE A 201 -2.65 14.61 -17.15
C ILE A 201 -2.24 14.21 -18.56
N ASN A 202 -3.15 13.53 -19.26
CA ASN A 202 -2.95 13.11 -20.63
C ASN A 202 -4.17 13.49 -21.46
N GLN A 203 -3.97 14.17 -22.59
CA GLN A 203 -5.05 14.59 -23.49
C GLN A 203 -6.20 15.36 -22.79
N GLY A 204 -5.84 16.20 -21.79
CA GLY A 204 -6.79 16.96 -20.99
C GLY A 204 -7.59 16.14 -19.95
N LYS A 205 -7.36 14.82 -19.88
CA LYS A 205 -7.96 13.94 -18.88
C LYS A 205 -7.05 13.85 -17.67
N ILE A 206 -7.64 14.07 -16.50
CA ILE A 206 -6.97 13.94 -15.21
C ILE A 206 -7.26 12.55 -14.66
N ARG A 207 -6.20 11.84 -14.27
CA ARG A 207 -6.27 10.61 -13.47
C ARG A 207 -5.43 10.77 -12.22
N VAL A 208 -5.85 10.12 -11.15
CA VAL A 208 -5.08 10.02 -9.91
C VAL A 208 -4.73 8.58 -9.62
N GLY A 209 -3.46 8.33 -9.31
CA GLY A 209 -2.94 7.05 -8.86
C GLY A 209 -2.35 7.16 -7.47
N VAL A 210 -2.14 6.01 -6.85
CA VAL A 210 -1.65 5.88 -5.47
C VAL A 210 -0.28 5.18 -5.47
N THR A 211 0.64 5.69 -4.66
CA THR A 211 1.99 5.12 -4.48
C THR A 211 2.19 4.64 -3.05
N CYS A 212 3.30 3.93 -2.77
CA CYS A 212 3.61 3.46 -1.42
C CYS A 212 3.61 4.59 -0.37
N ALA A 213 4.00 5.80 -0.75
CA ALA A 213 4.08 6.96 0.14
C ALA A 213 2.72 7.40 0.70
N ALA A 214 1.59 7.02 0.11
CA ALA A 214 0.27 7.36 0.65
C ALA A 214 0.00 6.65 1.99
N CYS A 215 0.46 5.39 2.11
CA CYS A 215 0.26 4.56 3.29
C CYS A 215 1.50 4.45 4.19
N HIS A 216 2.71 4.62 3.64
CA HIS A 216 3.99 4.34 4.32
C HIS A 216 4.90 5.57 4.49
N ALA A 217 4.34 6.76 4.33
CA ALA A 217 4.96 7.99 4.80
C ALA A 217 3.90 8.86 5.47
N ALA A 218 4.31 9.61 6.49
CA ALA A 218 3.45 10.52 7.23
C ALA A 218 4.08 11.92 7.35
N VAL A 219 3.27 12.91 7.70
CA VAL A 219 3.68 14.27 8.02
C VAL A 219 3.67 14.43 9.54
N ASP A 220 4.79 14.89 10.08
CA ASP A 220 4.86 15.23 11.50
C ASP A 220 3.98 16.46 11.79
N ASN A 221 3.06 16.34 12.74
CA ASN A 221 2.07 17.36 13.01
C ASN A 221 2.67 18.65 13.63
N VAL A 222 3.88 18.58 14.21
CA VAL A 222 4.57 19.74 14.81
C VAL A 222 5.40 20.49 13.77
N SER A 223 6.32 19.80 13.11
CA SER A 223 7.32 20.37 12.21
C SER A 223 6.84 20.51 10.76
N GLY A 224 5.88 19.68 10.34
CA GLY A 224 5.44 19.56 8.95
C GLY A 224 6.43 18.84 8.03
N ARG A 225 7.47 18.20 8.59
CA ARG A 225 8.42 17.35 7.86
C ARG A 225 7.83 15.96 7.60
N ILE A 226 8.34 15.30 6.57
CA ILE A 226 7.92 13.95 6.20
C ILE A 226 8.70 12.91 7.02
N LEU A 227 7.97 12.02 7.66
CA LEU A 227 8.44 10.79 8.31
C LEU A 227 8.44 9.67 7.26
N GLU A 228 9.56 9.52 6.54
CA GLU A 228 9.70 8.41 5.57
C GLU A 228 9.71 7.09 6.34
N GLY A 229 8.82 6.17 5.99
CA GLY A 229 8.74 4.85 6.62
C GLY A 229 7.68 4.74 7.71
N ALA A 230 7.23 5.86 8.28
CA ALA A 230 6.14 5.86 9.25
C ALA A 230 4.81 5.54 8.54
N PRO A 231 3.95 4.68 9.12
CA PRO A 231 2.64 4.42 8.55
C PRO A 231 1.75 5.65 8.67
N ASN A 232 0.97 5.92 7.62
CA ASN A 232 -0.14 6.86 7.71
C ASN A 232 -1.30 6.16 8.46
N ASN A 233 -1.40 6.47 9.75
CA ASN A 233 -2.30 5.81 10.69
C ASN A 233 -3.71 6.45 10.77
N ASP A 234 -3.97 7.51 10.00
CA ASP A 234 -5.28 8.14 9.90
C ASP A 234 -5.84 8.22 8.48
N LEU A 235 -5.13 7.70 7.46
CA LEU A 235 -5.66 7.52 6.09
C LEU A 235 -6.95 6.69 6.10
N ASP A 236 -8.06 7.30 5.71
CA ASP A 236 -9.38 6.66 5.71
C ASP A 236 -9.70 6.07 4.33
N THR A 237 -9.00 4.96 4.00
CA THR A 237 -9.18 4.27 2.72
C THR A 237 -10.61 3.74 2.53
N GLY A 238 -11.26 3.28 3.62
CA GLY A 238 -12.63 2.81 3.62
C GLY A 238 -13.61 3.91 3.21
N LEU A 239 -13.51 5.11 3.81
CA LEU A 239 -14.32 6.26 3.43
C LEU A 239 -14.04 6.71 1.99
N ILE A 240 -12.78 6.80 1.57
CA ILE A 240 -12.40 7.23 0.21
C ILE A 240 -13.02 6.30 -0.83
N LEU A 241 -12.93 4.98 -0.62
CA LEU A 241 -13.47 3.98 -1.54
C LEU A 241 -15.01 3.96 -1.53
N ALA A 242 -15.64 4.05 -0.37
CA ALA A 242 -17.10 4.08 -0.25
C ALA A 242 -17.73 5.32 -0.91
N LEU A 243 -16.98 6.43 -1.03
CA LEU A 243 -17.43 7.65 -1.70
C LEU A 243 -17.26 7.60 -3.23
N ALA A 244 -16.63 6.55 -3.78
CA ALA A 244 -16.45 6.39 -5.21
C ALA A 244 -17.76 5.98 -5.92
N SER A 245 -17.81 6.15 -7.24
CA SER A 245 -19.02 5.81 -8.00
C SER A 245 -19.22 4.31 -8.29
N ASN A 246 -18.17 3.51 -8.10
CA ASN A 246 -18.12 2.06 -8.33
C ASN A 246 -17.27 1.41 -7.23
N SER A 247 -17.66 1.60 -5.97
CA SER A 247 -16.98 0.98 -4.82
C SER A 247 -17.09 -0.54 -4.88
N ALA A 248 -18.14 -1.08 -5.52
CA ALA A 248 -18.34 -2.50 -5.76
C ALA A 248 -17.20 -3.18 -6.54
N ALA A 249 -16.35 -2.44 -7.24
CA ALA A 249 -15.11 -2.97 -7.79
C ALA A 249 -14.22 -3.62 -6.72
N TRP A 250 -14.31 -3.13 -5.48
CA TRP A 250 -13.56 -3.55 -4.28
C TRP A 250 -14.25 -4.62 -3.43
N PHE A 251 -15.28 -5.30 -3.96
CA PHE A 251 -16.07 -6.27 -3.19
C PHE A 251 -15.20 -7.36 -2.52
N ARG A 252 -14.10 -7.79 -3.16
CA ARG A 252 -13.28 -8.89 -2.64
C ARG A 252 -12.45 -8.52 -1.41
N GLN A 253 -12.25 -7.22 -1.15
CA GLN A 253 -11.67 -6.71 0.09
C GLN A 253 -12.70 -6.65 1.23
N THR A 254 -13.97 -6.93 0.94
CA THR A 254 -15.07 -6.94 1.89
C THR A 254 -15.61 -8.36 2.07
N GLY A 255 -16.55 -8.56 2.98
CA GLY A 255 -17.34 -9.78 3.14
C GLY A 255 -18.46 -9.96 2.10
N VAL A 256 -18.66 -9.01 1.18
CA VAL A 256 -19.80 -9.03 0.26
C VAL A 256 -19.58 -10.02 -0.89
N ASN A 257 -20.27 -11.16 -0.86
CA ASN A 257 -20.30 -12.07 -2.00
C ASN A 257 -21.31 -11.59 -3.06
N PRO A 258 -20.87 -11.13 -4.25
CA PRO A 258 -21.76 -10.59 -5.28
C PRO A 258 -22.78 -11.60 -5.80
N GLN A 259 -22.49 -12.91 -5.73
CA GLN A 259 -23.42 -13.95 -6.18
C GLN A 259 -24.66 -14.10 -5.29
N THR A 260 -24.61 -13.57 -4.07
CA THR A 260 -25.74 -13.58 -3.12
C THR A 260 -26.63 -12.35 -3.24
N VAL A 261 -26.13 -11.28 -3.88
CA VAL A 261 -26.88 -10.05 -4.12
C VAL A 261 -27.92 -10.27 -5.22
N ARG A 262 -29.11 -9.67 -5.05
CA ARG A 262 -30.21 -9.76 -6.01
C ARG A 262 -29.72 -9.43 -7.42
N ARG A 263 -30.07 -10.28 -8.40
CA ARG A 263 -29.71 -10.07 -9.82
C ARG A 263 -30.27 -8.76 -10.37
N GLY A 264 -29.48 -8.09 -11.19
CA GLY A 264 -29.79 -6.85 -11.89
C GLY A 264 -30.20 -7.08 -13.34
N GLU A 265 -30.09 -6.01 -14.13
CA GLU A 265 -30.44 -5.99 -15.55
C GLU A 265 -29.24 -6.23 -16.47
N THR A 266 -28.02 -6.02 -15.98
CA THR A 266 -26.79 -6.21 -16.77
C THR A 266 -26.59 -7.67 -17.14
N THR A 267 -26.61 -7.94 -18.45
CA THR A 267 -26.39 -9.26 -19.02
C THR A 267 -24.97 -9.40 -19.55
N TYR A 268 -24.40 -10.60 -19.44
CA TYR A 268 -23.06 -10.92 -19.92
C TYR A 268 -22.99 -12.36 -20.43
N MET A 269 -21.96 -12.67 -21.21
CA MET A 269 -21.65 -14.03 -21.64
C MET A 269 -20.69 -14.69 -20.66
N LYS A 270 -21.08 -15.85 -20.12
CA LYS A 270 -20.18 -16.74 -19.39
C LYS A 270 -19.24 -17.45 -20.38
N ALA A 271 -18.15 -17.99 -19.86
CA ALA A 271 -17.32 -18.94 -20.59
C ALA A 271 -18.17 -20.12 -21.10
N ASP A 272 -17.87 -20.61 -22.29
CA ASP A 272 -18.49 -21.78 -22.90
C ASP A 272 -18.12 -23.03 -22.08
N GLY A 273 -18.94 -23.35 -21.08
CA GLY A 273 -18.80 -24.60 -20.36
C GLY A 273 -18.90 -25.76 -21.35
N LYS A 274 -17.77 -26.46 -21.58
CA LYS A 274 -17.61 -27.73 -22.33
C LYS A 274 -18.55 -27.88 -23.55
N ARG A 275 -17.95 -27.87 -24.74
CA ARG A 275 -18.49 -28.11 -26.11
C ARG A 275 -19.57 -29.20 -26.35
N TYR A 276 -20.11 -29.88 -25.35
CA TYR A 276 -21.02 -31.02 -25.50
C TYR A 276 -22.52 -30.72 -25.34
N LEU A 277 -22.93 -29.49 -24.98
CA LEU A 277 -24.35 -29.13 -24.99
C LEU A 277 -24.57 -27.89 -25.86
N ARG A 278 -24.66 -28.10 -27.17
CA ARG A 278 -25.30 -27.15 -28.08
C ARG A 278 -26.71 -26.86 -27.53
N HIS A 279 -26.99 -25.58 -27.27
CA HIS A 279 -28.31 -24.98 -26.99
C HIS A 279 -28.67 -24.54 -25.55
N ALA A 280 -27.75 -24.57 -24.57
CA ALA A 280 -27.97 -23.82 -23.32
C ALA A 280 -27.42 -22.38 -23.45
N SER A 281 -28.25 -21.38 -23.19
CA SER A 281 -27.87 -19.97 -23.31
C SER A 281 -26.64 -19.64 -22.45
N THR A 282 -25.54 -19.24 -23.08
CA THR A 282 -24.30 -18.74 -22.44
C THR A 282 -24.47 -17.39 -21.75
N ARG A 283 -25.68 -16.83 -21.74
CA ARG A 283 -26.01 -15.53 -21.15
C ARG A 283 -26.40 -15.67 -19.69
N SER A 284 -25.87 -14.79 -18.85
CA SER A 284 -26.24 -14.68 -17.44
C SER A 284 -26.46 -13.22 -17.05
N ARG A 285 -26.82 -12.98 -15.78
CA ARG A 285 -27.09 -11.63 -15.23
C ARG A 285 -26.19 -11.37 -14.05
N LEU A 286 -25.60 -10.18 -14.02
CA LEU A 286 -24.83 -9.68 -12.90
C LEU A 286 -25.75 -9.20 -11.77
N PRO A 287 -25.20 -8.91 -10.57
CA PRO A 287 -25.95 -8.34 -9.47
C PRO A 287 -26.60 -7.00 -9.81
N ASN A 288 -27.60 -6.60 -9.03
CA ASN A 288 -28.14 -5.26 -9.10
C ASN A 288 -27.08 -4.28 -8.61
N ILE A 289 -26.72 -3.32 -9.47
CA ILE A 289 -25.64 -2.35 -9.22
C ILE A 289 -25.86 -1.66 -7.87
N GLN A 290 -26.97 -0.94 -7.68
CA GLN A 290 -27.20 -0.18 -6.44
C GLN A 290 -27.18 -1.05 -5.18
N ALA A 291 -27.76 -2.25 -5.23
CA ALA A 291 -27.76 -3.16 -4.09
C ALA A 291 -26.36 -3.65 -3.74
N LEU A 292 -25.51 -3.87 -4.75
CA LEU A 292 -24.12 -4.27 -4.55
C LEU A 292 -23.26 -3.11 -4.03
N GLU A 293 -23.35 -1.92 -4.64
CA GLU A 293 -22.66 -0.71 -4.16
C GLU A 293 -23.01 -0.45 -2.69
N ASN A 294 -24.31 -0.44 -2.34
CA ASN A 294 -24.74 -0.20 -0.96
C ASN A 294 -24.19 -1.24 0.03
N ALA A 295 -24.09 -2.51 -0.37
CA ALA A 295 -23.56 -3.56 0.48
C ALA A 295 -22.06 -3.39 0.70
N VAL A 296 -21.30 -3.08 -0.36
CA VAL A 296 -19.86 -2.87 -0.30
C VAL A 296 -19.52 -1.59 0.46
N ASP A 297 -20.22 -0.48 0.19
CA ASP A 297 -20.11 0.78 0.92
C ASP A 297 -20.30 0.58 2.43
N ALA A 298 -21.34 -0.16 2.82
CA ALA A 298 -21.65 -0.39 4.23
C ALA A 298 -20.54 -1.16 4.96
N GLU A 299 -19.75 -1.97 4.25
CA GLU A 299 -18.60 -2.69 4.80
C GLU A 299 -17.31 -1.86 4.77
N LEU A 300 -17.06 -1.10 3.71
CA LEU A 300 -15.93 -0.18 3.63
C LEU A 300 -16.01 0.91 4.72
N LEU A 301 -17.22 1.40 5.01
CA LEU A 301 -17.47 2.38 6.07
C LEU A 301 -17.27 1.84 7.49
N THR A 302 -16.98 0.54 7.66
CA THR A 302 -16.63 -0.04 8.96
C THR A 302 -15.14 -0.09 9.22
N TRP A 303 -14.31 0.21 8.22
CA TRP A 303 -12.86 0.22 8.37
C TRP A 303 -12.45 1.39 9.25
N SER A 304 -11.52 1.14 10.18
CA SER A 304 -10.91 2.23 10.94
C SER A 304 -9.89 2.96 10.05
N PRO A 305 -9.75 4.28 10.16
CA PRO A 305 -8.63 5.01 9.59
C PRO A 305 -7.28 4.35 9.91
N GLY A 306 -6.34 4.41 8.97
CA GLY A 306 -5.03 3.76 9.06
C GLY A 306 -5.01 2.26 8.78
N ASN A 307 -6.15 1.68 8.33
CA ASN A 307 -6.26 0.26 7.99
C ASN A 307 -6.64 0.06 6.52
N PHE A 308 -6.24 -1.09 5.97
CA PHE A 308 -6.58 -1.52 4.62
C PHE A 308 -6.58 -3.05 4.52
N ASP A 309 -7.47 -3.62 3.68
CA ASP A 309 -7.46 -5.06 3.39
C ASP A 309 -6.65 -5.39 2.13
N SER A 310 -5.49 -6.03 2.34
CA SER A 310 -4.54 -6.38 1.28
C SER A 310 -4.54 -7.84 0.82
N THR A 311 -5.56 -8.64 1.18
CA THR A 311 -5.65 -10.07 0.80
C THR A 311 -6.66 -10.31 -0.29
N GLY A 312 -7.81 -9.63 -0.21
CA GLY A 312 -8.90 -9.83 -1.15
C GLY A 312 -9.45 -11.26 -1.13
N ASP A 313 -9.66 -11.84 0.07
CA ASP A 313 -10.21 -13.17 0.36
C ASP A 313 -11.74 -13.18 0.56
N ASN A 314 -12.39 -12.05 0.31
CA ASN A 314 -13.81 -11.82 0.50
C ASN A 314 -14.26 -11.95 1.98
N VAL A 315 -13.40 -11.49 2.90
CA VAL A 315 -13.68 -11.32 4.32
C VAL A 315 -13.34 -9.88 4.70
N ASN A 316 -14.18 -9.23 5.50
CA ASN A 316 -13.91 -7.87 5.99
C ASN A 316 -13.00 -7.93 7.23
N ASN A 317 -11.69 -7.91 7.03
CA ASN A 317 -10.70 -7.96 8.12
C ASN A 317 -9.47 -7.09 7.81
N PRO A 318 -9.66 -5.78 7.55
CA PRO A 318 -8.54 -4.89 7.27
C PRO A 318 -7.52 -4.90 8.40
N SER A 319 -6.25 -4.76 8.04
CA SER A 319 -5.14 -4.65 8.99
C SER A 319 -4.53 -3.26 8.94
N GLN A 320 -3.90 -2.85 10.04
CA GLN A 320 -3.19 -1.58 10.13
C GLN A 320 -2.09 -1.50 9.06
N ASN A 321 -1.94 -0.32 8.48
CA ASN A 321 -0.81 -0.01 7.60
C ASN A 321 0.51 -0.32 8.33
N PRO A 322 1.33 -1.26 7.84
CA PRO A 322 2.57 -1.60 8.52
C PRO A 322 3.62 -0.50 8.32
N SER A 323 4.55 -0.44 9.26
CA SER A 323 5.75 0.38 9.12
C SER A 323 6.62 -0.08 7.94
N SER A 324 7.31 0.87 7.33
CA SER A 324 8.36 0.64 6.32
C SER A 324 9.79 0.76 6.90
N TYR A 325 9.95 0.70 8.23
CA TYR A 325 11.25 0.44 8.90
C TYR A 325 11.56 -1.06 8.83
N THR A 326 12.04 -1.52 7.68
CA THR A 326 12.06 -2.95 7.31
C THR A 326 13.37 -3.67 7.59
N PHE A 327 14.45 -2.95 7.91
CA PHE A 327 15.76 -3.56 8.05
C PHE A 327 15.74 -4.65 9.15
N ALA A 328 16.07 -5.89 8.77
CA ALA A 328 16.03 -7.08 9.61
C ALA A 328 14.67 -7.42 10.27
N ALA A 329 13.56 -6.82 9.82
CA ALA A 329 12.22 -7.04 10.34
C ALA A 329 11.47 -8.22 9.69
N TYR A 330 12.15 -9.07 8.92
CA TYR A 330 11.56 -10.16 8.13
C TYR A 330 11.00 -11.30 9.01
N PRO A 331 10.15 -12.19 8.46
CA PRO A 331 9.38 -11.97 7.24
C PRO A 331 8.35 -10.85 7.40
N TYR A 332 7.83 -10.35 6.28
CA TYR A 332 6.97 -9.18 6.24
C TYR A 332 5.49 -9.53 6.02
N GLY A 333 4.61 -8.55 6.24
CA GLY A 333 3.17 -8.74 6.28
C GLY A 333 2.69 -9.22 7.65
N TRP A 334 1.39 -9.09 7.95
CA TRP A 334 0.86 -9.37 9.30
C TRP A 334 1.09 -10.82 9.74
N SER A 335 1.05 -11.78 8.82
CA SER A 335 1.26 -13.20 9.09
C SER A 335 2.69 -13.67 8.80
N GLY A 336 3.53 -12.82 8.22
CA GLY A 336 4.85 -13.20 7.72
C GLY A 336 4.79 -13.91 6.36
N ASN A 337 3.77 -13.67 5.54
CA ASN A 337 3.59 -14.31 4.24
C ASN A 337 4.60 -13.83 3.16
N ALA A 338 5.14 -12.62 3.29
CA ALA A 338 6.15 -12.08 2.39
C ALA A 338 7.54 -12.41 2.94
N ALA A 339 8.05 -13.58 2.59
CA ALA A 339 9.15 -14.21 3.33
C ALA A 339 10.28 -14.82 2.49
N ILE A 340 10.11 -14.91 1.17
CA ILE A 340 11.09 -15.53 0.28
C ILE A 340 11.37 -14.63 -0.93
N GLY A 341 12.50 -14.84 -1.59
CA GLY A 341 12.94 -14.01 -2.70
C GLY A 341 13.66 -12.75 -2.23
N TRP A 342 13.89 -11.82 -3.16
CA TRP A 342 14.78 -10.68 -2.91
C TRP A 342 14.45 -9.90 -1.64
N PHE A 343 15.49 -9.51 -0.91
CA PHE A 343 15.42 -8.75 0.34
C PHE A 343 14.58 -9.47 1.41
N HIS A 344 14.79 -10.77 1.58
CA HIS A 344 14.01 -11.65 2.48
C HIS A 344 12.49 -11.59 2.23
N GLY A 345 12.08 -11.39 0.98
CA GLY A 345 10.67 -11.25 0.60
C GLY A 345 10.09 -9.84 0.69
N LEU A 346 10.89 -8.79 0.94
CA LEU A 346 10.36 -7.42 0.90
C LEU A 346 9.87 -7.05 -0.51
N THR A 347 10.53 -7.59 -1.54
CA THR A 347 10.07 -7.47 -2.93
C THR A 347 8.70 -8.12 -3.15
N THR A 348 8.37 -9.22 -2.46
CA THR A 348 7.03 -9.83 -2.46
C THR A 348 5.99 -8.87 -1.89
N LEU A 349 6.28 -8.25 -0.74
CA LEU A 349 5.38 -7.29 -0.10
C LEU A 349 5.10 -6.10 -1.03
N ASN A 350 6.16 -5.52 -1.58
CA ASN A 350 6.07 -4.37 -2.50
C ASN A 350 5.27 -4.72 -3.76
N SER A 351 5.48 -5.92 -4.32
CA SER A 351 4.72 -6.37 -5.47
C SER A 351 3.24 -6.59 -5.13
N ASN A 352 2.91 -7.14 -3.96
CA ASN A 352 1.52 -7.50 -3.62
C ASN A 352 0.58 -6.29 -3.64
N VAL A 353 1.04 -5.12 -3.20
CA VAL A 353 0.23 -3.89 -3.23
C VAL A 353 -0.10 -3.49 -4.67
N HIS A 354 0.92 -3.43 -5.53
CA HIS A 354 0.75 -2.92 -6.89
C HIS A 354 0.21 -3.96 -7.88
N ALA A 355 0.58 -5.24 -7.74
CA ALA A 355 0.13 -6.31 -8.63
C ALA A 355 -1.22 -6.93 -8.20
N THR A 356 -1.56 -6.96 -6.91
CA THR A 356 -2.80 -7.62 -6.45
C THR A 356 -3.89 -6.63 -6.05
N ASN A 357 -3.52 -5.52 -5.39
CA ASN A 357 -4.48 -4.71 -4.62
C ASN A 357 -4.84 -3.37 -5.25
N SER A 358 -3.95 -2.77 -6.05
CA SER A 358 -4.21 -1.48 -6.70
C SER A 358 -4.96 -1.59 -8.04
N ASP A 359 -5.11 -2.81 -8.55
CA ASP A 359 -5.96 -3.17 -9.68
C ASP A 359 -6.61 -4.52 -9.40
N LEU A 360 -7.93 -4.55 -9.29
CA LEU A 360 -8.64 -5.77 -8.90
C LEU A 360 -8.93 -6.69 -10.07
N THR A 361 -8.63 -6.31 -11.30
CA THR A 361 -8.75 -7.21 -12.45
C THR A 361 -7.72 -8.34 -12.43
N THR A 362 -6.60 -8.15 -11.72
CA THR A 362 -5.47 -9.10 -11.60
C THR A 362 -5.89 -10.42 -10.94
N GLY A 363 -6.90 -10.38 -10.06
CA GLY A 363 -7.46 -11.57 -9.41
C GLY A 363 -8.34 -12.45 -10.29
N ALA A 364 -8.65 -12.03 -11.52
CA ALA A 364 -9.66 -12.68 -12.36
C ALA A 364 -9.33 -14.14 -12.73
N ASP A 365 -8.06 -14.46 -12.95
CA ASP A 365 -7.66 -15.83 -13.31
C ASP A 365 -7.69 -16.79 -12.11
N ALA A 366 -7.50 -16.28 -10.89
CA ALA A 366 -7.54 -17.07 -9.66
C ALA A 366 -8.91 -17.03 -8.95
N SER A 367 -9.84 -16.17 -9.39
CA SER A 367 -11.10 -15.87 -8.69
C SER A 367 -11.95 -17.11 -8.39
N GLN A 368 -11.98 -18.09 -9.30
CA GLN A 368 -12.76 -19.32 -9.10
C GLN A 368 -12.19 -20.18 -7.97
N LYS A 369 -10.86 -20.22 -7.86
CA LYS A 369 -10.15 -21.03 -6.86
C LYS A 369 -10.13 -20.34 -5.50
N LEU A 370 -9.95 -19.02 -5.49
CA LEU A 370 -9.83 -18.22 -4.28
C LEU A 370 -11.20 -17.87 -3.67
N LEU A 371 -12.17 -17.47 -4.51
CA LEU A 371 -13.43 -16.86 -4.07
C LEU A 371 -14.67 -17.69 -4.46
N GLY A 372 -14.50 -18.74 -5.28
CA GLY A 372 -15.62 -19.50 -5.83
C GLY A 372 -16.39 -18.78 -6.95
N ILE A 373 -15.89 -17.65 -7.44
CA ILE A 373 -16.55 -16.81 -8.45
C ILE A 373 -15.88 -17.03 -9.80
N ASP A 374 -16.64 -17.43 -10.83
CA ASP A 374 -16.09 -17.62 -12.17
C ASP A 374 -15.53 -16.31 -12.75
N LYS A 375 -14.46 -16.42 -13.55
CA LYS A 375 -13.70 -15.29 -14.12
C LYS A 375 -14.59 -14.22 -14.77
N GLU A 376 -15.60 -14.66 -15.54
CA GLU A 376 -16.49 -13.74 -16.24
C GLU A 376 -17.43 -13.01 -15.27
N THR A 377 -17.98 -13.70 -14.27
CA THR A 377 -18.76 -13.05 -13.21
C THR A 377 -17.90 -12.06 -12.41
N TYR A 378 -16.66 -12.44 -12.07
CA TYR A 378 -15.73 -11.61 -11.31
C TYR A 378 -15.42 -10.30 -12.05
N LEU A 379 -14.95 -10.39 -13.30
CA LEU A 379 -14.68 -9.21 -14.12
C LEU A 379 -15.94 -8.42 -14.44
N GLY A 380 -17.07 -9.11 -14.67
CA GLY A 380 -18.35 -8.46 -14.90
C GLY A 380 -18.78 -7.59 -13.73
N VAL A 381 -18.60 -8.08 -12.50
CA VAL A 381 -18.91 -7.30 -11.28
C VAL A 381 -18.07 -6.03 -11.21
N ILE A 382 -16.77 -6.11 -11.47
CA ILE A 382 -15.87 -4.95 -11.45
C ILE A 382 -16.25 -3.93 -12.53
N LEU A 383 -16.59 -4.40 -13.73
CA LEU A 383 -16.74 -3.55 -14.92
C LEU A 383 -18.18 -3.06 -15.17
N GLN A 384 -19.20 -3.63 -14.53
CA GLN A 384 -20.62 -3.30 -14.83
C GLN A 384 -20.99 -1.85 -14.55
N ASN A 385 -20.33 -1.23 -13.58
CA ASN A 385 -20.60 0.13 -13.14
C ASN A 385 -19.36 1.03 -13.22
N SER A 386 -18.37 0.65 -14.05
CA SER A 386 -17.15 1.47 -14.24
C SER A 386 -17.50 2.94 -14.44
N ALA A 387 -16.77 3.78 -13.71
CA ALA A 387 -16.95 5.23 -13.67
C ALA A 387 -16.89 5.85 -15.07
N ASN A 388 -15.87 5.46 -15.83
CA ASN A 388 -15.73 5.85 -17.22
C ASN A 388 -16.51 4.88 -18.13
N PRO A 389 -17.43 5.39 -18.97
CA PRO A 389 -18.19 4.56 -19.91
C PRO A 389 -17.34 3.68 -20.84
N ALA A 390 -16.10 4.07 -21.15
CA ALA A 390 -15.18 3.28 -21.96
C ALA A 390 -14.82 1.92 -21.30
N PHE A 391 -14.87 1.86 -19.97
CA PHE A 391 -14.60 0.65 -19.17
C PHE A 391 -15.86 -0.04 -18.69
N ARG A 392 -17.05 0.45 -19.06
CA ARG A 392 -18.33 -0.11 -18.60
C ARG A 392 -18.75 -1.29 -19.47
N LEU A 393 -18.98 -2.44 -18.84
CA LEU A 393 -19.32 -3.68 -19.55
C LEU A 393 -20.58 -3.51 -20.44
N PRO A 394 -20.47 -3.71 -21.76
CA PRO A 394 -21.64 -3.68 -22.66
C PRO A 394 -22.57 -4.87 -22.43
N GLN A 395 -23.86 -4.68 -22.72
CA GLN A 395 -24.86 -5.76 -22.62
C GLN A 395 -24.48 -6.95 -23.50
N ASN A 396 -24.54 -8.15 -22.92
CA ASN A 396 -24.18 -9.41 -23.56
C ASN A 396 -22.71 -9.53 -24.01
N ALA A 397 -21.81 -8.64 -23.59
CA ALA A 397 -20.38 -8.82 -23.81
C ALA A 397 -19.85 -9.97 -22.93
N LYS A 398 -18.74 -10.58 -23.36
CA LYS A 398 -17.94 -11.45 -22.50
C LYS A 398 -16.90 -10.59 -21.77
N PRO A 399 -16.95 -10.49 -20.42
CA PRO A 399 -16.11 -9.58 -19.64
C PRO A 399 -14.61 -9.67 -19.91
N SER A 400 -14.05 -10.88 -20.02
CA SER A 400 -12.62 -11.06 -20.32
C SER A 400 -12.22 -10.52 -21.69
N GLU A 401 -12.99 -10.83 -22.74
CA GLU A 401 -12.75 -10.32 -24.10
C GLU A 401 -12.97 -8.81 -24.20
N PHE A 402 -13.91 -8.28 -23.42
CA PHE A 402 -14.12 -6.84 -23.32
C PHE A 402 -12.92 -6.14 -22.69
N LEU A 403 -12.41 -6.67 -21.56
CA LEU A 403 -11.23 -6.13 -20.89
C LEU A 403 -9.99 -6.14 -21.80
N GLU A 404 -9.72 -7.25 -22.48
CA GLU A 404 -8.61 -7.37 -23.44
C GLU A 404 -8.69 -6.33 -24.57
N LYS A 405 -9.91 -6.01 -25.03
CA LYS A 405 -10.12 -5.01 -26.08
C LYS A 405 -9.84 -3.57 -25.63
N ILE A 406 -10.06 -3.27 -24.35
CA ILE A 406 -9.90 -1.92 -23.78
C ILE A 406 -8.63 -1.80 -22.92
N ASP A 407 -7.75 -2.79 -23.00
CA ASP A 407 -6.56 -2.95 -22.18
C ASP A 407 -5.71 -1.66 -22.19
N PRO A 408 -5.58 -0.96 -21.05
CA PRO A 408 -4.74 0.22 -20.94
C PRO A 408 -3.24 -0.13 -20.99
N THR A 409 -2.88 -1.39 -20.77
CA THR A 409 -1.53 -1.94 -20.68
C THR A 409 -1.38 -3.16 -21.60
N PRO A 410 -1.40 -2.97 -22.95
CA PRO A 410 -1.52 -4.05 -23.93
C PRO A 410 -0.58 -5.24 -23.69
N GLY A 411 -1.16 -6.43 -23.61
CA GLY A 411 -0.41 -7.70 -23.51
C GLY A 411 -0.14 -8.15 -22.07
N THR A 412 -0.60 -7.38 -21.10
CA THR A 412 -0.65 -7.78 -19.69
C THR A 412 -2.03 -8.40 -19.37
N PRO A 413 -2.16 -9.25 -18.34
CA PRO A 413 -3.44 -9.87 -17.99
C PRO A 413 -4.37 -8.95 -17.18
N ALA A 414 -4.01 -7.70 -16.98
CA ALA A 414 -4.65 -6.76 -16.07
C ALA A 414 -4.51 -5.30 -16.58
N MET A 415 -5.00 -4.32 -15.82
CA MET A 415 -4.86 -2.89 -16.15
C MET A 415 -3.55 -2.26 -15.66
N ASN A 416 -2.92 -2.86 -14.66
CA ASN A 416 -1.61 -2.41 -14.16
C ASN A 416 -0.43 -2.93 -14.98
N GLU A 417 0.68 -2.22 -14.89
CA GLU A 417 1.96 -2.65 -15.44
C GLU A 417 2.54 -3.84 -14.66
N VAL A 418 2.24 -5.05 -15.14
CA VAL A 418 2.67 -6.30 -14.54
C VAL A 418 3.28 -7.26 -15.57
N ILE A 419 4.14 -8.15 -15.09
CA ILE A 419 4.62 -9.31 -15.84
C ILE A 419 4.02 -10.60 -15.29
N LYS A 420 3.81 -11.58 -16.17
CA LYS A 420 3.44 -12.94 -15.79
C LYS A 420 4.66 -13.63 -15.21
N MET A 421 4.56 -14.16 -13.99
CA MET A 421 5.59 -15.00 -13.40
C MET A 421 5.53 -16.42 -13.98
N PRO A 422 6.60 -17.24 -13.91
CA PRO A 422 6.64 -18.57 -14.54
C PRO A 422 5.48 -19.52 -14.18
N GLY A 423 4.87 -19.32 -13.00
CA GLY A 423 3.73 -20.11 -12.52
C GLY A 423 2.34 -19.64 -12.97
N PHE A 424 2.23 -18.46 -13.59
CA PHE A 424 0.95 -17.84 -13.95
C PHE A 424 0.10 -18.79 -14.83
N PRO A 425 -1.23 -18.95 -14.58
CA PRO A 425 -2.09 -18.14 -13.70
C PRO A 425 -2.09 -18.53 -12.21
N LYS A 426 -1.22 -19.45 -11.80
CA LYS A 426 -1.08 -19.80 -10.38
C LYS A 426 -0.08 -18.87 -9.70
N GLY A 427 -0.34 -18.60 -8.43
CA GLY A 427 0.59 -17.91 -7.57
C GLY A 427 1.72 -18.81 -7.06
N SER A 428 2.59 -18.24 -6.26
CA SER A 428 3.59 -18.96 -5.46
C SER A 428 3.81 -18.21 -4.15
N PRO A 429 4.52 -18.81 -3.17
CA PRO A 429 4.92 -18.07 -1.97
C PRO A 429 5.79 -16.82 -2.24
N PHE A 430 6.40 -16.70 -3.43
CA PHE A 430 7.15 -15.49 -3.81
C PHE A 430 6.24 -14.39 -4.38
N ILE A 431 5.22 -14.74 -5.17
CA ILE A 431 4.27 -13.81 -5.80
C ILE A 431 2.88 -14.44 -5.75
N LEU A 432 2.00 -13.91 -4.89
CA LEU A 432 0.77 -14.58 -4.43
C LEU A 432 -0.26 -14.88 -5.52
N ASP A 433 -0.38 -14.01 -6.52
CA ASP A 433 -1.33 -14.11 -7.63
C ASP A 433 -0.65 -14.47 -8.97
N GLY A 434 0.68 -14.63 -8.96
CA GLY A 434 1.48 -14.94 -10.15
C GLY A 434 1.77 -13.72 -11.04
N LEU A 435 1.52 -12.50 -10.57
CA LEU A 435 1.77 -11.25 -11.28
C LEU A 435 2.75 -10.37 -10.49
N MET A 436 3.79 -9.89 -11.18
CA MET A 436 4.78 -9.01 -10.56
C MET A 436 4.68 -7.62 -11.18
N ALA A 437 4.54 -6.58 -10.35
CA ALA A 437 4.56 -5.20 -10.80
C ALA A 437 5.92 -4.87 -11.42
N SER A 438 5.92 -4.39 -12.67
CA SER A 438 7.14 -4.06 -13.41
C SER A 438 6.83 -3.20 -14.63
N SER A 439 7.45 -2.03 -14.70
CA SER A 439 7.25 -1.11 -15.82
C SER A 439 8.04 -1.49 -17.08
N PRO A 440 7.47 -1.29 -18.29
CA PRO A 440 8.18 -1.47 -19.54
C PRO A 440 9.49 -0.67 -19.62
N GLY A 441 10.52 -1.24 -20.24
CA GLY A 441 11.83 -0.64 -20.42
C GLY A 441 12.79 -0.86 -19.25
N LEU A 442 12.31 -1.26 -18.07
CA LEU A 442 13.14 -1.56 -16.91
C LEU A 442 13.43 -3.07 -16.76
N PRO A 443 14.50 -3.44 -16.05
CA PRO A 443 14.72 -4.83 -15.67
C PRO A 443 13.66 -5.36 -14.71
N VAL A 444 13.44 -6.68 -14.73
CA VAL A 444 12.53 -7.39 -13.82
C VAL A 444 12.81 -6.99 -12.38
N ALA A 445 11.74 -6.59 -11.68
CA ALA A 445 11.77 -6.16 -10.29
C ALA A 445 12.71 -4.97 -9.97
N ALA A 446 13.27 -4.24 -10.94
CA ALA A 446 14.22 -3.16 -10.65
C ALA A 446 13.64 -2.09 -9.73
N GLN A 447 12.39 -1.65 -10.01
CA GLN A 447 11.64 -0.72 -9.16
C GLN A 447 11.36 -1.31 -7.77
N LEU A 448 10.90 -2.57 -7.70
CA LEU A 448 10.55 -3.25 -6.45
C LEU A 448 11.77 -3.49 -5.55
N ASN A 449 12.87 -3.98 -6.12
CA ASN A 449 14.15 -4.18 -5.44
C ASN A 449 14.75 -2.83 -5.01
N GLY A 450 14.58 -1.78 -5.82
CA GLY A 450 14.88 -0.42 -5.44
C GLY A 450 14.14 0.00 -4.17
N MET A 451 12.81 -0.17 -4.16
CA MET A 451 11.99 0.16 -2.98
C MET A 451 12.42 -0.65 -1.77
N SER A 452 12.68 -1.96 -1.92
CA SER A 452 13.17 -2.81 -0.85
C SER A 452 14.50 -2.29 -0.26
N ALA A 453 15.45 -1.90 -1.10
CA ALA A 453 16.72 -1.31 -0.66
C ALA A 453 16.52 0.07 0.01
N PHE A 454 15.58 0.87 -0.47
CA PHE A 454 15.24 2.15 0.15
C PHE A 454 14.57 1.98 1.51
N GLN A 455 13.56 1.12 1.63
CA GLN A 455 12.88 0.84 2.90
C GLN A 455 13.85 0.27 3.94
N ASN A 456 14.76 -0.61 3.54
CA ASN A 456 15.82 -1.10 4.40
C ASN A 456 16.86 -0.03 4.80
N SER A 457 16.86 1.15 4.17
CA SER A 457 17.67 2.30 4.59
C SER A 457 16.92 3.28 5.51
N LEU A 458 15.61 3.09 5.68
CA LEU A 458 14.77 3.96 6.50
C LEU A 458 14.88 3.61 7.98
N ALA A 459 14.94 4.66 8.78
CA ALA A 459 15.01 4.62 10.23
C ALA A 459 13.98 5.57 10.83
N PRO A 460 13.37 5.23 11.99
CA PRO A 460 12.52 6.19 12.69
C PRO A 460 13.33 7.39 13.18
N PRO A 461 12.70 8.57 13.35
CA PRO A 461 13.35 9.67 14.05
C PRO A 461 13.68 9.23 15.49
N PRO A 462 14.83 9.67 16.04
CA PRO A 462 15.20 9.30 17.39
C PRO A 462 14.21 9.90 18.40
N ASN A 463 13.79 9.08 19.36
CA ASN A 463 12.92 9.51 20.46
C ASN A 463 13.69 9.41 21.76
N HIS A 464 14.55 10.39 22.01
CA HIS A 464 15.42 10.39 23.18
C HIS A 464 14.63 10.63 24.48
N SER A 465 14.66 9.65 25.37
CA SER A 465 14.24 9.83 26.76
C SER A 465 15.14 10.85 27.46
N THR A 466 14.55 11.70 28.30
CA THR A 466 15.30 12.60 29.17
C THR A 466 15.83 11.90 30.44
N ASN A 467 15.55 10.62 30.62
CA ASN A 467 15.84 9.82 31.81
C ASN A 467 16.48 8.47 31.43
N SER A 468 17.77 8.50 31.06
CA SER A 468 18.51 7.29 30.66
C SER A 468 18.53 6.19 31.73
N GLU A 469 18.44 6.54 33.02
CA GLU A 469 18.30 5.55 34.09
C GLU A 469 16.94 4.84 34.07
N ALA A 470 15.86 5.51 33.67
CA ALA A 470 14.57 4.85 33.44
C ALA A 470 14.65 3.88 32.26
N VAL A 471 15.30 4.28 31.15
CA VAL A 471 15.53 3.40 29.99
C VAL A 471 16.31 2.14 30.42
N LYS A 472 17.37 2.27 31.24
CA LYS A 472 18.14 1.13 31.77
C LYS A 472 17.27 0.16 32.58
N ARG A 473 16.45 0.70 33.50
CA ARG A 473 15.54 -0.11 34.32
C ARG A 473 14.49 -0.77 33.44
N GLY A 474 13.92 -0.04 32.49
CA GLY A 474 12.95 -0.52 31.51
C GLY A 474 13.47 -1.70 30.69
N ALA A 475 14.72 -1.63 30.21
CA ALA A 475 15.36 -2.73 29.51
C ALA A 475 15.50 -3.99 30.39
N ALA A 476 15.80 -3.84 31.68
CA ALA A 476 15.84 -4.96 32.61
C ALA A 476 14.44 -5.56 32.85
N ILE A 477 13.41 -4.70 32.91
CA ILE A 477 12.01 -5.12 33.05
C ILE A 477 11.52 -5.85 31.81
N PHE A 478 11.93 -5.41 30.62
CA PHE A 478 11.64 -6.06 29.34
C PHE A 478 12.10 -7.53 29.35
N THR A 479 13.33 -7.79 29.82
CA THR A 479 13.82 -9.16 30.03
C THR A 479 13.04 -9.89 31.13
N LYS A 480 12.84 -9.24 32.29
CA LYS A 480 12.14 -9.85 33.44
C LYS A 480 10.69 -10.24 33.13
N ALA A 481 10.02 -9.49 32.25
CA ALA A 481 8.65 -9.74 31.81
C ALA A 481 8.54 -10.80 30.70
N GLY A 482 9.66 -11.34 30.23
CA GLY A 482 9.68 -12.35 29.15
C GLY A 482 9.51 -11.78 27.74
N CYS A 483 9.50 -10.45 27.57
CA CYS A 483 9.32 -9.84 26.24
C CYS A 483 10.40 -10.28 25.24
N VAL A 484 11.62 -10.52 25.74
CA VAL A 484 12.77 -11.02 24.97
C VAL A 484 12.57 -12.40 24.33
N GLU A 485 11.56 -13.19 24.75
CA GLU A 485 11.32 -14.52 24.16
C GLU A 485 10.82 -14.42 22.71
N CYS A 486 10.04 -13.37 22.41
CA CYS A 486 9.53 -13.09 21.07
C CYS A 486 10.22 -11.89 20.44
N HIS A 487 10.45 -10.84 21.22
CA HIS A 487 11.07 -9.60 20.78
C HIS A 487 12.56 -9.58 21.13
N SER A 488 13.33 -10.45 20.46
CA SER A 488 14.76 -10.67 20.71
C SER A 488 15.67 -9.98 19.69
N GLY A 489 16.99 -10.02 19.97
CA GLY A 489 18.00 -9.51 19.07
C GLY A 489 18.01 -7.98 18.95
N ARG A 490 18.78 -7.46 17.96
CA ARG A 490 18.98 -6.01 17.79
C ARG A 490 17.69 -5.27 17.41
N TYR A 491 16.83 -5.90 16.61
CA TYR A 491 15.62 -5.29 16.06
C TYR A 491 14.35 -5.75 16.78
N PHE A 492 14.50 -6.38 17.95
CA PHE A 492 13.39 -6.76 18.83
C PHE A 492 12.32 -7.60 18.13
N THR A 493 12.77 -8.56 17.34
CA THR A 493 11.94 -9.56 16.69
C THR A 493 12.76 -10.84 16.52
N ASN A 494 12.16 -11.98 16.84
CA ASN A 494 12.75 -13.29 16.62
C ASN A 494 12.58 -13.80 15.18
N ASN A 495 12.04 -12.97 14.27
CA ASN A 495 11.77 -13.34 12.88
C ASN A 495 10.81 -14.55 12.69
N HIS A 496 10.01 -14.93 13.69
CA HIS A 496 9.01 -16.00 13.62
C HIS A 496 7.55 -15.50 13.59
N ALA A 497 6.63 -16.38 13.19
CA ALA A 497 5.19 -16.23 13.36
C ALA A 497 4.72 -17.01 14.61
N ILE A 498 3.79 -16.41 15.37
CA ILE A 498 3.15 -17.05 16.52
C ILE A 498 1.76 -17.49 16.12
N ALA A 499 1.37 -18.71 16.50
CA ALA A 499 0.04 -19.24 16.23
C ALA A 499 -1.06 -18.36 16.83
N GLU A 500 -2.16 -18.15 16.11
CA GLU A 500 -3.31 -17.38 16.60
C GLU A 500 -3.83 -17.97 17.93
N SER A 501 -3.86 -19.30 18.06
CA SER A 501 -4.30 -19.99 19.28
C SER A 501 -3.44 -19.70 20.52
N GLU A 502 -2.19 -19.29 20.32
CA GLU A 502 -1.25 -18.92 21.38
C GLU A 502 -1.37 -17.42 21.71
N ILE A 503 -1.21 -16.55 20.71
CA ILE A 503 -1.21 -15.10 20.89
C ILE A 503 -2.60 -14.52 21.16
N LYS A 504 -3.66 -15.22 20.72
CA LYS A 504 -5.09 -14.92 20.94
C LYS A 504 -5.55 -13.55 20.44
N SER A 505 -4.83 -12.97 19.49
CA SER A 505 -5.28 -11.76 18.79
C SER A 505 -6.46 -12.09 17.88
N GLN A 506 -7.20 -11.06 17.46
CA GLN A 506 -8.40 -11.22 16.66
C GLN A 506 -8.19 -12.27 15.53
N PRO A 507 -9.00 -13.35 15.44
CA PRO A 507 -8.62 -14.54 14.66
C PRO A 507 -8.90 -14.45 13.16
N SER A 508 -9.71 -13.49 12.70
CA SER A 508 -10.18 -13.40 11.32
C SER A 508 -9.01 -13.24 10.34
N ARG A 509 -8.11 -12.30 10.62
CA ARG A 509 -7.01 -11.95 9.72
C ARG A 509 -5.93 -13.03 9.63
N ALA A 510 -5.76 -13.85 10.66
CA ALA A 510 -4.81 -14.96 10.68
C ALA A 510 -5.04 -15.98 9.54
N LYS A 511 -6.30 -16.17 9.12
CA LYS A 511 -6.69 -17.15 8.09
C LYS A 511 -6.72 -16.61 6.68
N ALA A 512 -6.55 -15.31 6.48
CA ALA A 512 -6.85 -14.66 5.20
C ALA A 512 -5.99 -15.21 4.03
N GLN A 513 -4.80 -15.72 4.31
CA GLN A 513 -3.90 -16.31 3.31
C GLN A 513 -4.21 -17.78 2.94
N ALA A 514 -5.19 -18.44 3.59
CA ALA A 514 -5.43 -19.87 3.44
C ALA A 514 -5.78 -20.30 2.00
N ALA A 515 -6.61 -19.50 1.32
CA ALA A 515 -7.06 -19.81 -0.04
C ALA A 515 -5.90 -19.74 -1.05
N PHE A 516 -4.95 -18.82 -0.85
CA PHE A 516 -3.79 -18.62 -1.71
C PHE A 516 -2.88 -19.84 -1.73
N ALA A 517 -2.59 -20.42 -0.56
CA ALA A 517 -1.75 -21.62 -0.48
C ALA A 517 -2.30 -22.81 -1.27
N GLY A 518 -3.63 -22.94 -1.34
CA GLY A 518 -4.30 -23.95 -2.17
C GLY A 518 -4.15 -23.75 -3.68
N ASN A 519 -3.57 -22.63 -4.12
CA ASN A 519 -3.35 -22.28 -5.52
C ASN A 519 -1.85 -22.16 -5.90
N PHE A 520 -0.93 -22.43 -4.98
CA PHE A 520 0.50 -22.23 -5.24
C PHE A 520 1.14 -23.24 -6.19
N THR A 521 2.13 -22.75 -6.91
CA THR A 521 3.15 -23.51 -7.66
C THR A 521 4.53 -23.31 -7.03
N GLN A 522 5.56 -23.94 -7.60
CA GLN A 522 6.94 -23.72 -7.20
C GLN A 522 7.33 -22.24 -7.35
N PRO A 523 7.99 -21.63 -6.36
CA PRO A 523 8.40 -20.23 -6.45
C PRO A 523 9.58 -20.09 -7.43
N GLN A 524 9.36 -19.29 -8.47
CA GLN A 524 10.32 -19.06 -9.54
C GLN A 524 10.29 -17.58 -9.97
N THR A 525 11.38 -17.10 -10.55
CA THR A 525 11.53 -15.73 -11.05
C THR A 525 12.38 -15.70 -12.31
N TYR A 526 12.60 -14.49 -12.85
CA TYR A 526 13.54 -14.23 -13.94
C TYR A 526 14.79 -13.52 -13.38
N PRO A 527 15.94 -13.61 -14.07
CA PRO A 527 17.11 -12.82 -13.73
C PRO A 527 16.81 -11.32 -13.62
N SER A 528 17.47 -10.64 -12.68
CA SER A 528 17.23 -9.22 -12.35
C SER A 528 17.69 -8.24 -13.43
N ASN A 529 18.36 -8.72 -14.48
CA ASN A 529 18.81 -7.96 -15.66
C ASN A 529 17.91 -8.14 -16.90
N VAL A 530 16.98 -9.11 -16.89
CA VAL A 530 16.03 -9.30 -18.01
C VAL A 530 15.12 -8.08 -18.08
N ARG A 531 14.97 -7.48 -19.28
CA ARG A 531 14.11 -6.31 -19.47
C ARG A 531 12.65 -6.68 -19.68
N VAL A 532 11.76 -5.76 -19.33
CA VAL A 532 10.33 -5.78 -19.63
C VAL A 532 10.06 -4.99 -20.91
N PRO A 533 9.21 -5.46 -21.85
CA PRO A 533 8.50 -6.73 -21.84
C PRO A 533 9.47 -7.91 -21.91
N LEU A 534 9.07 -9.04 -21.30
CA LEU A 534 9.88 -10.24 -21.25
C LEU A 534 10.18 -10.76 -22.67
N PRO A 535 11.39 -11.31 -22.92
CA PRO A 535 11.64 -12.03 -24.17
C PRO A 535 10.74 -13.27 -24.27
N GLU A 536 10.62 -13.85 -25.46
CA GLU A 536 9.71 -14.98 -25.72
C GLU A 536 10.02 -16.22 -24.84
N ASN A 537 11.30 -16.47 -24.56
CA ASN A 537 11.77 -17.60 -23.75
C ASN A 537 12.81 -17.12 -22.73
N PRO A 538 12.39 -16.43 -21.65
CA PRO A 538 13.31 -15.93 -20.65
C PRO A 538 13.90 -17.08 -19.81
N LEU A 539 15.13 -16.92 -19.33
CA LEU A 539 15.71 -17.81 -18.34
C LEU A 539 14.87 -17.77 -17.05
N VAL A 540 14.60 -18.92 -16.46
CA VAL A 540 13.84 -19.05 -15.20
C VAL A 540 14.77 -19.49 -14.09
N LEU A 541 14.67 -18.82 -12.95
CA LEU A 541 15.41 -19.09 -11.72
C LEU A 541 14.47 -19.65 -10.66
N ASN A 542 14.95 -20.62 -9.89
CA ASN A 542 14.25 -21.07 -8.69
C ASN A 542 14.49 -20.08 -7.57
N VAL A 543 13.42 -19.72 -6.83
CA VAL A 543 13.54 -18.91 -5.63
C VAL A 543 13.73 -19.84 -4.43
N PRO A 544 14.83 -19.74 -3.67
CA PRO A 544 15.07 -20.59 -2.51
C PRO A 544 13.99 -20.38 -1.43
N ASN A 545 13.59 -21.47 -0.78
CA ASN A 545 12.82 -21.36 0.45
C ASN A 545 13.78 -21.13 1.62
N ILE A 546 13.64 -20.00 2.31
CA ILE A 546 14.50 -19.61 3.45
C ILE A 546 13.76 -19.60 4.79
N ILE A 547 12.46 -19.93 4.80
CA ILE A 547 11.64 -19.99 6.00
C ILE A 547 11.42 -21.41 6.50
N SER A 548 11.18 -21.52 7.81
CA SER A 548 10.83 -22.79 8.44
C SER A 548 9.48 -23.29 7.93
N GLU A 549 9.29 -24.62 7.94
CA GLU A 549 8.01 -25.22 7.53
C GLU A 549 6.87 -24.79 8.47
N GLU A 550 7.16 -24.59 9.75
CA GLU A 550 6.20 -24.14 10.76
C GLU A 550 5.74 -22.71 10.49
N ASP A 551 6.67 -21.76 10.31
CA ASP A 551 6.34 -20.37 9.98
C ASP A 551 5.59 -20.30 8.65
N PHE A 552 5.98 -21.08 7.64
CA PHE A 552 5.27 -21.15 6.38
C PHE A 552 3.81 -21.62 6.56
N LYS A 553 3.60 -22.68 7.35
CA LYS A 553 2.26 -23.18 7.64
C LYS A 553 1.42 -22.16 8.40
N LEU A 554 1.99 -21.42 9.35
CA LEU A 554 1.29 -20.37 10.10
C LEU A 554 0.96 -19.17 9.21
N ALA A 555 1.93 -18.70 8.42
CA ALA A 555 1.76 -17.54 7.54
C ALA A 555 0.62 -17.70 6.52
N PHE A 556 0.38 -18.95 6.10
CA PHE A 556 -0.64 -19.31 5.12
C PHE A 556 -1.80 -20.15 5.70
N ALA A 557 -1.90 -20.28 7.02
CA ALA A 557 -2.94 -21.08 7.70
C ALA A 557 -3.13 -22.52 7.13
N ILE A 558 -2.03 -23.18 6.76
CA ILE A 558 -2.06 -24.53 6.17
C ILE A 558 -2.26 -25.57 7.28
N GLY A 559 -3.50 -26.07 7.37
CA GLY A 559 -3.87 -27.09 8.36
C GLY A 559 -3.90 -26.58 9.81
N ASN A 560 -3.99 -25.26 10.01
CA ASN A 560 -4.01 -24.61 11.33
C ASN A 560 -4.88 -23.34 11.30
N ALA A 561 -4.91 -22.59 12.41
CA ALA A 561 -5.73 -21.38 12.55
C ALA A 561 -5.10 -20.10 11.95
N GLY A 562 -3.90 -20.20 11.39
CA GLY A 562 -3.07 -19.06 11.00
C GLY A 562 -2.21 -18.56 12.15
N GLY A 563 -1.43 -17.52 11.87
CA GLY A 563 -0.57 -16.87 12.85
C GLY A 563 -0.28 -15.42 12.53
N TYR A 564 0.43 -14.79 13.45
CA TYR A 564 0.87 -13.41 13.36
C TYR A 564 2.39 -13.33 13.49
N LYS A 565 3.03 -12.64 12.56
CA LYS A 565 4.46 -12.34 12.64
C LYS A 565 4.72 -11.48 13.87
N VAL A 566 5.76 -11.80 14.63
CA VAL A 566 6.27 -10.92 15.69
C VAL A 566 6.88 -9.66 15.04
N PRO A 567 6.30 -8.46 15.18
CA PRO A 567 6.85 -7.27 14.52
C PRO A 567 8.16 -6.82 15.18
N SER A 568 8.97 -6.08 14.43
CA SER A 568 10.05 -5.26 15.02
C SER A 568 9.44 -4.22 15.95
N LEU A 569 10.12 -3.92 17.07
CA LEU A 569 9.72 -2.84 17.99
C LEU A 569 10.39 -1.50 17.67
N ILE A 570 11.15 -1.42 16.57
CA ILE A 570 11.77 -0.17 16.14
C ILE A 570 10.69 0.81 15.65
N GLY A 571 10.69 2.03 16.20
CA GLY A 571 9.78 3.10 15.79
C GLY A 571 8.41 3.10 16.48
N LEU A 572 8.23 2.43 17.63
CA LEU A 572 6.96 2.40 18.38
C LEU A 572 6.37 3.80 18.68
N ALA A 573 7.21 4.83 18.78
CA ALA A 573 6.79 6.21 19.01
C ALA A 573 6.00 6.83 17.84
N VAL A 574 6.12 6.30 16.63
CA VAL A 574 5.47 6.83 15.42
C VAL A 574 4.55 5.83 14.73
N THR A 575 4.31 4.67 15.34
CA THR A 575 3.49 3.60 14.75
C THR A 575 2.19 3.30 15.50
N ALA A 576 1.90 3.99 16.61
CA ALA A 576 0.63 3.84 17.32
C ALA A 576 -0.58 4.15 16.40
N PRO A 577 -1.67 3.37 16.44
CA PRO A 577 -2.00 2.34 17.44
C PRO A 577 -1.27 1.00 17.22
N TYR A 578 -1.51 0.00 18.08
CA TYR A 578 -0.77 -1.28 18.05
C TYR A 578 -1.64 -2.52 17.81
N LEU A 579 -0.96 -3.63 17.55
CA LEU A 579 -1.45 -4.91 16.99
C LEU A 579 -1.90 -4.80 15.53
N HIS A 580 -2.11 -5.95 14.89
CA HIS A 580 -2.38 -6.05 13.46
C HIS A 580 -3.64 -5.31 12.99
N ASP A 581 -4.61 -5.08 13.88
CA ASP A 581 -5.89 -4.41 13.60
C ASP A 581 -5.92 -2.96 14.12
N GLY A 582 -4.80 -2.47 14.69
CA GLY A 582 -4.73 -1.18 15.37
C GLY A 582 -5.63 -1.08 16.61
N GLY A 583 -6.16 -2.19 17.12
CA GLY A 583 -7.18 -2.17 18.18
C GLY A 583 -6.65 -1.72 19.55
N VAL A 584 -5.33 -1.64 19.75
CA VAL A 584 -4.73 -1.04 20.95
C VAL A 584 -4.56 0.46 20.75
N ALA A 585 -5.52 1.23 21.24
CA ALA A 585 -5.44 2.68 21.18
C ALA A 585 -5.95 3.33 22.48
N ALA A 586 -5.29 4.40 22.88
CA ALA A 586 -5.77 5.33 23.88
C ALA A 586 -5.31 6.75 23.54
N GLY A 587 -6.17 7.74 23.73
CA GLY A 587 -5.82 9.14 23.59
C GLY A 587 -4.98 9.64 24.77
N LYS A 588 -4.27 10.74 24.57
CA LYS A 588 -3.38 11.35 25.55
C LYS A 588 -4.05 11.69 26.89
N GLU A 589 -5.34 11.97 26.88
CA GLU A 589 -6.11 12.36 28.07
C GLU A 589 -6.90 11.19 28.67
N ALA A 590 -6.77 9.98 28.12
CA ALA A 590 -7.54 8.82 28.59
C ALA A 590 -7.16 8.40 30.02
N LEU A 591 -5.87 8.51 30.36
CA LEU A 591 -5.27 7.92 31.56
C LEU A 591 -4.60 8.98 32.45
N GLN A 592 -4.71 8.80 33.77
CA GLN A 592 -3.94 9.56 34.76
C GLN A 592 -3.28 8.60 35.75
N VAL A 593 -2.05 8.90 36.17
CA VAL A 593 -1.38 8.18 37.27
C VAL A 593 -2.07 8.52 38.58
N ASP A 594 -2.37 7.50 39.39
CA ASP A 594 -2.80 7.64 40.78
C ASP A 594 -1.92 6.81 41.73
N LYS A 595 -2.22 6.88 43.04
CA LYS A 595 -1.46 6.18 44.09
C LYS A 595 -1.48 4.64 44.00
N ASN A 596 -2.43 4.08 43.25
CA ASN A 596 -2.71 2.64 43.18
C ASN A 596 -2.48 2.06 41.77
N GLY A 597 -2.29 2.89 40.75
CA GLY A 597 -2.09 2.46 39.38
C GLY A 597 -2.39 3.59 38.39
N TYR A 598 -2.90 3.20 37.23
CA TYR A 598 -3.44 4.12 36.25
C TYR A 598 -4.96 4.10 36.33
N LYS A 599 -5.56 5.29 36.38
CA LYS A 599 -7.00 5.46 36.35
C LYS A 599 -7.42 5.96 34.97
N ILE A 600 -8.49 5.36 34.45
CA ILE A 600 -9.20 5.91 33.29
C ILE A 600 -9.93 7.16 33.77
N VAL A 601 -9.47 8.32 33.29
CA VAL A 601 -10.07 9.62 33.61
C VAL A 601 -10.92 10.17 32.46
N ASN A 602 -10.70 9.67 31.25
CA ASN A 602 -11.54 9.95 30.10
C ASN A 602 -11.79 8.66 29.29
N SER A 603 -12.91 7.99 29.58
CA SER A 603 -13.30 6.77 28.87
C SER A 603 -13.64 7.01 27.39
N GLU A 604 -13.95 8.25 27.01
CA GLU A 604 -14.30 8.62 25.63
C GLU A 604 -13.10 8.64 24.67
N GLN A 605 -11.88 8.47 25.20
CA GLN A 605 -10.62 8.35 24.44
C GLN A 605 -10.01 6.94 24.51
N LEU A 606 -10.80 5.90 24.80
CA LEU A 606 -10.33 4.52 24.82
C LEU A 606 -10.69 3.75 23.53
N GLY A 607 -9.74 2.94 23.06
CA GLY A 607 -9.89 2.12 21.85
C GLY A 607 -10.05 2.94 20.58
N LEU A 608 -10.18 2.24 19.44
CA LEU A 608 -10.40 2.87 18.14
C LEU A 608 -11.65 3.77 18.14
N THR A 609 -12.66 3.40 18.94
CA THR A 609 -13.90 4.17 19.11
C THR A 609 -13.70 5.53 19.77
N GLY A 610 -12.70 5.66 20.64
CA GLY A 610 -12.35 6.90 21.32
C GLY A 610 -11.22 7.68 20.65
N THR A 611 -10.48 7.05 19.73
CA THR A 611 -9.32 7.64 19.04
C THR A 611 -9.57 7.81 17.54
N SER A 612 -9.15 6.84 16.71
CA SER A 612 -9.11 6.94 15.26
C SER A 612 -10.49 7.25 14.66
N LEU A 613 -11.56 6.60 15.14
CA LEU A 613 -12.93 6.87 14.67
C LEU A 613 -13.45 8.27 15.05
N LYS A 614 -12.80 8.96 15.99
CA LYS A 614 -13.07 10.35 16.40
C LYS A 614 -12.03 11.34 15.87
N ASN A 615 -11.09 10.90 15.03
CA ASN A 615 -9.96 11.71 14.55
C ASN A 615 -9.09 12.27 15.69
N ILE A 616 -8.98 11.51 16.77
CA ILE A 616 -8.05 11.78 17.87
C ILE A 616 -6.88 10.83 17.70
N ALA A 617 -5.68 11.36 17.48
CA ALA A 617 -4.47 10.56 17.34
C ALA A 617 -4.24 9.71 18.60
N PRO A 618 -4.05 8.37 18.46
CA PRO A 618 -3.62 7.53 19.56
C PRO A 618 -2.29 8.03 20.14
N ASP A 619 -2.20 8.16 21.46
CA ASP A 619 -0.96 8.50 22.14
C ASP A 619 -0.12 7.22 22.31
N PRO A 620 1.14 7.20 21.84
CA PRO A 620 1.99 6.01 21.92
C PRO A 620 2.18 5.49 23.35
N SER A 621 2.41 6.39 24.31
CA SER A 621 2.63 6.01 25.72
C SER A 621 1.35 5.45 26.35
N ALA A 622 0.21 6.13 26.18
CA ALA A 622 -1.07 5.64 26.68
C ALA A 622 -1.48 4.31 26.02
N SER A 623 -1.21 4.15 24.73
CA SER A 623 -1.55 2.94 23.98
C SER A 623 -0.67 1.74 24.38
N LEU A 624 0.64 1.94 24.58
CA LEU A 624 1.51 0.90 25.16
C LEU A 624 1.11 0.57 26.60
N ARG A 625 0.60 1.56 27.36
CA ARG A 625 0.11 1.34 28.71
C ARG A 625 -1.09 0.42 28.74
N VAL A 626 -2.03 0.65 27.82
CA VAL A 626 -3.15 -0.25 27.58
C VAL A 626 -2.67 -1.63 27.13
N LEU A 627 -1.65 -1.72 26.28
CA LEU A 627 -1.14 -3.01 25.77
C LEU A 627 -0.68 -3.93 26.91
N VAL A 628 0.04 -3.39 27.90
CA VAL A 628 0.71 -4.20 28.93
C VAL A 628 -0.04 -4.28 30.27
N ASP A 629 -1.16 -3.57 30.44
CA ASP A 629 -2.00 -3.64 31.64
C ASP A 629 -3.32 -4.37 31.38
N ARG A 630 -3.55 -5.50 32.04
CA ARG A 630 -4.74 -6.33 31.76
C ARG A 630 -6.07 -5.65 32.04
N ASN A 631 -6.13 -4.74 33.02
CA ASN A 631 -7.37 -4.07 33.39
C ASN A 631 -7.69 -2.95 32.43
N LEU A 632 -6.68 -2.16 32.03
CA LEU A 632 -6.85 -1.14 30.99
C LEU A 632 -7.17 -1.81 29.64
N ARG A 633 -6.46 -2.88 29.30
CA ARG A 633 -6.68 -3.65 28.07
C ARG A 633 -8.10 -4.15 27.95
N ARG A 634 -8.66 -4.71 29.03
CA ARG A 634 -10.05 -5.15 29.08
C ARG A 634 -11.04 -4.02 28.76
N GLN A 635 -10.82 -2.81 29.24
CA GLN A 635 -11.71 -1.67 28.96
C GLN A 635 -11.63 -1.24 27.49
N VAL A 636 -10.44 -1.25 26.89
CA VAL A 636 -10.26 -0.95 25.46
C VAL A 636 -10.94 -1.99 24.57
N VAL A 637 -10.78 -3.28 24.86
CA VAL A 637 -11.46 -4.35 24.11
C VAL A 637 -12.97 -4.22 24.25
N LEU A 638 -13.49 -3.94 25.46
CA LEU A 638 -14.93 -3.71 25.68
C LEU A 638 -15.45 -2.49 24.91
N ALA A 639 -14.69 -1.40 24.85
CA ALA A 639 -15.05 -0.21 24.07
C ALA A 639 -15.13 -0.53 22.57
N ASN A 640 -14.14 -1.25 22.04
CA ASN A 640 -14.14 -1.67 20.63
C ASN A 640 -15.30 -2.66 20.34
N HIS A 641 -15.54 -3.63 21.22
CA HIS A 641 -16.64 -4.60 21.09
C HIS A 641 -18.03 -3.98 21.13
N ALA A 642 -18.19 -2.86 21.85
CA ALA A 642 -19.45 -2.12 21.89
C ALA A 642 -19.79 -1.42 20.56
N ASN A 643 -18.81 -1.27 19.65
CA ASN A 643 -19.02 -0.65 18.35
C ASN A 643 -19.29 -1.70 17.27
N SER A 644 -20.52 -1.68 16.71
CA SER A 644 -20.94 -2.65 15.71
C SER A 644 -20.13 -2.62 14.41
N ASN A 645 -19.55 -1.47 14.04
CA ASN A 645 -18.73 -1.37 12.83
C ASN A 645 -17.41 -2.11 13.02
N LEU A 646 -16.74 -1.89 14.15
CA LEU A 646 -15.50 -2.61 14.48
C LEU A 646 -15.71 -4.14 14.58
N GLN A 647 -16.88 -4.58 15.05
CA GLN A 647 -17.25 -6.00 15.02
C GLN A 647 -17.43 -6.54 13.60
N LYS A 648 -17.98 -5.75 12.66
CA LYS A 648 -18.11 -6.13 11.24
C LYS A 648 -16.76 -6.19 10.52
N SER A 649 -15.85 -5.27 10.82
CA SER A 649 -14.48 -5.25 10.26
C SER A 649 -13.46 -6.08 11.05
N ASN A 650 -13.90 -6.85 12.05
CA ASN A 650 -13.01 -7.73 12.81
C ASN A 650 -11.82 -6.99 13.48
N ALA A 651 -12.04 -5.77 13.99
CA ALA A 651 -11.03 -5.00 14.72
C ALA A 651 -11.46 -4.85 16.19
N ASP A 652 -10.66 -5.38 17.13
CA ASP A 652 -11.00 -5.30 18.55
C ASP A 652 -9.82 -5.12 19.51
N GLY A 653 -8.60 -5.36 19.05
CA GLY A 653 -7.41 -5.32 19.88
C GLY A 653 -7.41 -6.41 20.94
N SER A 654 -7.95 -7.60 20.68
CA SER A 654 -7.78 -8.73 21.59
C SER A 654 -6.36 -9.32 21.51
N GLY A 655 -6.02 -10.18 22.47
CA GLY A 655 -4.76 -10.95 22.45
C GLY A 655 -3.53 -10.20 22.95
N HIS A 656 -2.38 -10.82 22.73
CA HIS A 656 -1.09 -10.40 23.30
C HIS A 656 -1.18 -10.28 24.82
N ASN A 657 -1.61 -11.38 25.47
CA ASN A 657 -1.91 -11.41 26.91
C ASN A 657 -0.66 -11.53 27.80
N TYR A 658 0.34 -10.70 27.55
CA TYR A 658 1.60 -10.61 28.29
C TYR A 658 1.60 -9.28 29.06
N TRP A 659 1.62 -9.38 30.39
CA TRP A 659 1.29 -8.25 31.26
C TRP A 659 2.48 -7.78 32.07
N VAL A 660 2.60 -6.47 32.16
CA VAL A 660 3.46 -5.77 33.11
C VAL A 660 2.52 -4.92 33.95
N ASP A 661 1.98 -5.54 34.99
CA ASP A 661 1.04 -4.91 35.93
C ASP A 661 1.19 -5.50 37.34
N LYS A 662 0.46 -4.95 38.30
CA LYS A 662 0.52 -5.36 39.71
C LYS A 662 0.21 -6.84 39.92
N GLN A 663 -0.68 -7.42 39.11
CA GLN A 663 -1.02 -8.84 39.21
C GLN A 663 0.07 -9.75 38.63
N ALA A 664 0.89 -9.23 37.70
CA ALA A 664 2.10 -9.89 37.19
C ALA A 664 3.34 -9.62 38.07
N GLY A 665 3.21 -8.88 39.17
CA GLY A 665 4.31 -8.62 40.10
C GLY A 665 5.19 -7.42 39.73
N PHE A 666 4.68 -6.51 38.90
CA PHE A 666 5.35 -5.25 38.52
C PHE A 666 4.63 -4.06 39.15
N ASP A 667 5.38 -3.07 39.60
CA ASP A 667 4.79 -1.83 40.10
C ASP A 667 4.59 -0.77 39.00
N ILE A 668 4.08 0.40 39.37
CA ILE A 668 3.80 1.51 38.44
C ILE A 668 5.09 2.06 37.82
N GLN A 669 6.17 2.10 38.60
CA GLN A 669 7.45 2.59 38.13
C GLN A 669 8.07 1.60 37.15
N ASP A 670 7.99 0.29 37.42
CA ASP A 670 8.41 -0.76 36.48
C ASP A 670 7.71 -0.57 35.13
N GLN A 671 6.40 -0.39 35.18
CA GLN A 671 5.61 -0.11 34.00
C GLN A 671 6.13 1.15 33.27
N THR A 672 6.29 2.26 33.98
CA THR A 672 6.70 3.56 33.40
C THR A 672 8.07 3.45 32.72
N ASP A 673 9.03 2.84 33.41
CA ASP A 673 10.39 2.63 32.90
C ASP A 673 10.37 1.74 31.65
N LEU A 674 9.55 0.68 31.63
CA LEU A 674 9.39 -0.18 30.45
C LEU A 674 8.90 0.60 29.23
N ILE A 675 7.87 1.45 29.38
CA ILE A 675 7.37 2.24 28.25
C ILE A 675 8.40 3.26 27.79
N GLU A 676 9.11 3.88 28.72
CA GLU A 676 10.18 4.81 28.37
C GLU A 676 11.27 4.12 27.55
N PHE A 677 11.63 2.88 27.90
CA PHE A 677 12.51 2.03 27.10
C PHE A 677 11.93 1.68 25.73
N LEU A 678 10.68 1.20 25.66
CA LEU A 678 10.03 0.82 24.40
C LEU A 678 9.93 1.99 23.43
N LEU A 679 9.61 3.18 23.93
CA LEU A 679 9.50 4.39 23.11
C LEU A 679 10.87 4.95 22.70
N SER A 680 11.95 4.59 23.39
CA SER A 680 13.31 5.01 23.00
C SER A 680 13.96 4.15 21.92
N LEU A 681 13.32 3.05 21.49
CA LEU A 681 13.89 2.13 20.52
C LEU A 681 13.98 2.75 19.12
N ASP A 682 15.22 2.89 18.64
CA ASP A 682 15.58 3.27 17.28
C ASP A 682 16.58 2.26 16.67
N ASP A 683 17.13 2.55 15.49
CA ASP A 683 18.06 1.64 14.81
C ASP A 683 19.43 1.48 15.49
N ASP A 684 19.78 2.31 16.47
CA ASP A 684 20.98 2.17 17.29
C ASP A 684 20.63 2.35 18.79
N PRO A 685 19.90 1.38 19.36
CA PRO A 685 19.34 1.56 20.69
C PRO A 685 20.46 1.73 21.71
N GLU A 686 20.36 2.78 22.54
CA GLU A 686 21.34 3.10 23.60
C GLU A 686 21.58 1.88 24.52
N ILE A 687 20.56 1.04 24.67
CA ILE A 687 20.56 -0.09 25.58
C ILE A 687 19.97 -1.32 24.88
N ILE A 688 20.76 -2.38 24.80
CA ILE A 688 20.29 -3.70 24.39
C ILE A 688 19.97 -4.49 25.67
N PRO A 689 18.73 -4.99 25.82
CA PRO A 689 18.37 -5.73 27.02
C PRO A 689 19.15 -7.04 27.10
N PRO A 690 19.47 -7.53 28.31
CA PRO A 690 20.10 -8.83 28.49
C PRO A 690 19.25 -9.91 27.82
N GLN A 691 19.85 -10.67 26.89
CA GLN A 691 19.18 -11.78 26.24
C GLN A 691 19.15 -12.99 27.18
N SER A 692 18.08 -13.79 27.13
CA SER A 692 18.07 -15.10 27.80
C SER A 692 19.17 -15.98 27.20
N ARG A 693 19.98 -16.62 28.06
CA ARG A 693 21.03 -17.55 27.63
C ARG A 693 20.47 -18.79 26.97
#